data_AF-A0A6B0VG39-F1
#
_entry.id   AF-A0A6B0VG39-F1
#
_cell.length_a   1.000
_cell.length_b   1.000
_cell.length_c   1.000
_cell.angle_alpha   90.00
_cell.angle_beta   90.00
_cell.angle_gamma   90.00
#
_symmetry.space_group_name_H-M   'P 1'
#
loop_
_entity.id
_entity.type
_entity.pdbx_description
1 polymer ?
#
loop_
_entity_poly.entity_id
_entity_poly.type
_entity_poly.pdbx_seq_one_letter_code
_entity_poly.pdbx_strand_id
1 'polypeptide(L)'
;MATARLSVEACCTSDHVHATTATARSSVEACCISDQVHATTATARSSAETYCISEHVHATMATARFSAETYCISEHVRATTATQSSSVEACCTSGQVHAATATDRSSAETYCISEQDHATMTTKRSSAETSCTSDHIPATTAMERSSAETSCTSDRIPTTMATKRSRAKTSCISNQIHATTASSTQAALLKRIKELETELQATQRRLRLAQKQRCQALAAKQRLTAGLKKYMNEDQIKCLEKKTMRGTRWSKKTIIKALKVRLSCGARGYDVVKELGQPLPSERTLQRRLKRYKFAPGLLHDIMESLALKVNVMSPEERHATLMLDEIQLKRGLAYDASSGRVLGPPTLPLADGTLPARCLATHGLVFMLGGVSTRWKQTIAYHLTGGSFHAKTVRDFIIEIIKACEAISLKIDVVVTDMGGGNQGLWKLFGIVVGKHSKPKTSCPHPCDKTRKLHFMADVPHLFKNLRNHLTKDHKICVPEEVVKRHGLPGNQVSIEPIKKLVEIDSKADLKLAPHLKPSCVDPNHYDKMKVGPAFSLLNSDTGAALRLLVDDGTLEKSAVTTAWFVETMFRWFRLMTSRTTKLALSHFDDVQYGKAVGFLEEIIQLFEQLSIVDGGKIAWKPVQTGFILATTSVLELQKLFLESYDFKFVFLSRFSQDALENLFSTLRCKNPVPRVMEFKSTLRAATMAQFLRPSRDGSYIEDDCFLLAGMEQNEKTTKKKK
;
A
#
# COMPACT_ATOMS: atom_id res chain seq x y z
N MET A 1 13.02 -21.88 40.83
CA MET A 1 14.01 -21.35 41.80
C MET A 1 15.08 -20.60 41.00
N ALA A 2 15.25 -19.29 41.24
CA ALA A 2 16.22 -18.44 40.54
C ALA A 2 17.24 -17.86 41.53
N THR A 3 18.54 -17.89 41.20
CA THR A 3 19.63 -17.36 42.03
C THR A 3 20.57 -16.48 41.19
N ALA A 4 20.83 -15.23 41.61
CA ALA A 4 21.77 -14.34 40.94
C ALA A 4 22.57 -13.44 41.90
N ARG A 5 23.69 -12.90 41.42
CA ARG A 5 24.67 -12.15 42.23
C ARG A 5 24.33 -10.68 42.50
N LEU A 6 23.42 -10.06 41.75
CA LEU A 6 23.01 -8.66 41.93
C LEU A 6 21.52 -8.58 42.28
N SER A 7 20.61 -8.50 41.32
CA SER A 7 19.14 -8.53 41.53
C SER A 7 18.48 -9.75 40.91
N VAL A 8 17.35 -10.21 41.47
CA VAL A 8 16.53 -11.31 40.92
C VAL A 8 15.06 -10.94 40.94
N GLU A 9 14.39 -11.09 39.80
CA GLU A 9 12.93 -11.08 39.69
C GLU A 9 12.44 -12.49 39.34
N ALA A 10 11.48 -13.02 40.10
CA ALA A 10 10.83 -14.30 39.82
C ALA A 10 9.32 -14.11 39.73
N CYS A 11 8.74 -14.41 38.56
CA CYS A 11 7.29 -14.35 38.35
C CYS A 11 6.76 -15.73 37.94
N CYS A 12 5.67 -16.18 38.57
CA CYS A 12 5.02 -17.45 38.25
C CYS A 12 3.51 -17.27 38.07
N THR A 13 2.99 -17.82 36.97
CA THR A 13 1.55 -17.81 36.63
C THR A 13 1.12 -19.20 36.18
N SER A 14 0.25 -19.85 36.96
CA SER A 14 -0.24 -21.21 36.75
C SER A 14 -1.54 -21.38 37.54
N ASP A 15 -2.41 -22.33 37.16
CA ASP A 15 -3.68 -22.56 37.86
C ASP A 15 -3.45 -23.01 39.32
N HIS A 16 -2.39 -23.79 39.56
CA HIS A 16 -1.89 -24.12 40.90
C HIS A 16 -0.38 -23.87 41.02
N VAL A 17 0.04 -23.09 42.03
CA VAL A 17 1.46 -22.80 42.32
C VAL A 17 1.85 -23.34 43.69
N HIS A 18 2.71 -24.37 43.70
CA HIS A 18 3.19 -24.97 44.94
C HIS A 18 4.21 -24.10 45.69
N ALA A 19 5.19 -23.52 45.00
CA ALA A 19 6.14 -22.61 45.62
C ALA A 19 6.84 -21.71 44.59
N THR A 20 6.96 -20.43 44.89
CA THR A 20 7.82 -19.49 44.14
C THR A 20 8.86 -18.90 45.08
N THR A 21 10.13 -19.20 44.81
CA THR A 21 11.25 -18.81 45.68
C THR A 21 12.34 -18.08 44.89
N ALA A 22 12.71 -16.90 45.38
CA ALA A 22 13.75 -16.06 44.81
C ALA A 22 14.77 -15.62 45.88
N THR A 23 16.06 -15.70 45.53
CA THR A 23 17.17 -15.36 46.43
C THR A 23 18.26 -14.57 45.71
N ALA A 24 18.68 -13.43 46.27
CA ALA A 24 19.75 -12.61 45.71
C ALA A 24 20.60 -11.90 46.78
N ARG A 25 21.75 -11.36 46.38
CA ARG A 25 22.69 -10.68 47.29
C ARG A 25 22.34 -9.20 47.53
N SER A 26 21.72 -8.47 46.61
CA SER A 26 21.23 -7.12 46.87
C SER A 26 19.72 -7.10 47.01
N SER A 27 18.97 -7.12 45.91
CA SER A 27 17.52 -6.96 45.89
C SER A 27 16.81 -8.16 45.24
N VAL A 28 15.63 -8.51 45.76
CA VAL A 28 14.79 -9.58 45.22
C VAL A 28 13.34 -9.14 45.16
N GLU A 29 12.68 -9.45 44.05
CA GLU A 29 11.23 -9.40 43.91
C GLU A 29 10.70 -10.78 43.49
N ALA A 30 9.67 -11.27 44.19
CA ALA A 30 8.96 -12.49 43.80
C ALA A 30 7.46 -12.23 43.67
N CYS A 31 6.90 -12.54 42.49
CA CYS A 31 5.50 -12.30 42.15
C CYS A 31 4.77 -13.61 41.78
N CYS A 32 3.55 -13.80 42.28
CA CYS A 32 2.69 -14.92 41.92
C CYS A 32 1.25 -14.51 41.66
N ILE A 33 0.70 -15.00 40.55
CA ILE A 33 -0.71 -14.84 40.18
C ILE A 33 -1.26 -16.21 39.79
N SER A 34 -2.15 -16.77 40.60
CA SER A 34 -2.63 -18.15 40.48
C SER A 34 -3.94 -18.35 41.26
N ASP A 35 -4.76 -19.32 40.93
CA ASP A 35 -6.00 -19.58 41.68
C ASP A 35 -5.71 -20.16 43.08
N GLN A 36 -4.64 -20.97 43.22
CA GLN A 36 -4.10 -21.36 44.54
C GLN A 36 -2.58 -21.26 44.65
N VAL A 37 -2.11 -20.52 45.65
CA VAL A 37 -0.69 -20.34 45.97
C VAL A 37 -0.36 -20.93 47.33
N HIS A 38 0.52 -21.94 47.35
CA HIS A 38 0.97 -22.54 48.59
C HIS A 38 2.04 -21.71 49.31
N ALA A 39 3.07 -21.24 48.60
CA ALA A 39 4.13 -20.42 49.20
C ALA A 39 4.80 -19.47 48.19
N THR A 40 5.01 -18.21 48.57
CA THR A 40 5.88 -17.28 47.82
C THR A 40 6.90 -16.65 48.75
N THR A 41 8.19 -16.77 48.41
CA THR A 41 9.30 -16.41 49.28
C THR A 41 10.38 -15.61 48.56
N ALA A 42 10.73 -14.43 49.10
CA ALA A 42 11.86 -13.62 48.65
C ALA A 42 12.87 -13.45 49.80
N THR A 43 14.15 -13.66 49.50
CA THR A 43 15.23 -13.47 50.50
C THR A 43 16.42 -12.75 49.92
N ALA A 44 16.78 -11.61 50.51
CA ALA A 44 17.88 -10.76 50.03
C ALA A 44 18.72 -10.18 51.19
N ARG A 45 19.88 -9.56 50.91
CA ARG A 45 20.58 -8.79 51.97
C ARG A 45 20.09 -7.37 52.07
N SER A 46 19.75 -6.67 50.98
CA SER A 46 19.30 -5.27 51.06
C SER A 46 17.79 -5.11 51.03
N SER A 47 17.12 -5.49 49.94
CA SER A 47 15.66 -5.37 49.83
C SER A 47 15.02 -6.66 49.34
N ALA A 48 13.92 -7.08 49.96
CA ALA A 48 13.13 -8.23 49.51
C ALA A 48 11.65 -7.84 49.44
N GLU A 49 11.05 -8.07 48.29
CA GLU A 49 9.66 -7.76 48.01
C GLU A 49 8.93 -9.01 47.53
N THR A 50 7.72 -9.24 48.04
CA THR A 50 6.85 -10.32 47.58
C THR A 50 5.46 -9.81 47.27
N TYR A 51 4.92 -10.25 46.14
CA TYR A 51 3.59 -9.88 45.67
C TYR A 51 2.78 -11.12 45.28
N CYS A 52 1.61 -11.31 45.88
CA CYS A 52 0.71 -12.43 45.58
C CYS A 52 -0.72 -11.97 45.32
N ILE A 53 -1.29 -12.42 44.20
CA ILE A 53 -2.74 -12.33 43.92
C ILE A 53 -3.27 -13.74 43.68
N SER A 54 -4.20 -14.21 44.51
CA SER A 54 -4.75 -15.57 44.39
C SER A 54 -6.07 -15.74 45.13
N GLU A 55 -6.94 -16.68 44.76
CA GLU A 55 -8.14 -16.97 45.55
C GLU A 55 -7.78 -17.57 46.92
N HIS A 56 -6.73 -18.41 46.99
CA HIS A 56 -6.20 -18.97 48.23
C HIS A 56 -4.68 -18.86 48.36
N VAL A 57 -4.20 -18.14 49.40
CA VAL A 57 -2.77 -18.02 49.72
C VAL A 57 -2.46 -18.67 51.06
N HIS A 58 -1.58 -19.67 51.06
CA HIS A 58 -1.15 -20.33 52.29
C HIS A 58 -0.05 -19.57 53.03
N ALA A 59 1.00 -19.12 52.33
CA ALA A 59 2.12 -18.39 52.93
C ALA A 59 2.79 -17.42 51.95
N THR A 60 3.04 -16.19 52.39
CA THR A 60 3.93 -15.26 51.66
C THR A 60 4.95 -14.66 52.62
N MET A 61 6.23 -14.67 52.22
CA MET A 61 7.33 -14.20 53.07
C MET A 61 8.39 -13.40 52.34
N ALA A 62 8.76 -12.25 52.93
CA ALA A 62 9.95 -11.49 52.54
C ALA A 62 10.94 -11.37 53.71
N THR A 63 12.22 -11.61 53.43
CA THR A 63 13.30 -11.52 54.42
C THR A 63 14.49 -10.75 53.86
N ALA A 64 14.86 -9.63 54.49
CA ALA A 64 16.05 -8.86 54.13
C ALA A 64 16.66 -8.12 55.32
N ARG A 65 17.83 -7.45 55.18
CA ARG A 65 18.41 -6.64 56.27
C ARG A 65 18.00 -5.16 56.29
N PHE A 66 17.70 -4.53 55.14
CA PHE A 66 17.40 -3.08 55.07
C PHE A 66 15.94 -2.70 54.77
N SER A 67 15.28 -3.26 53.73
CA SER A 67 13.81 -3.18 53.50
C SER A 67 13.21 -4.57 53.23
N ALA A 68 12.08 -4.92 53.84
CA ALA A 68 11.35 -6.16 53.54
C ALA A 68 9.86 -5.86 53.45
N GLU A 69 9.27 -6.10 52.28
CA GLU A 69 7.87 -5.77 51.99
C GLU A 69 7.11 -6.99 51.48
N THR A 70 5.89 -7.16 51.95
CA THR A 70 5.01 -8.24 51.51
C THR A 70 3.61 -7.73 51.25
N TYR A 71 3.12 -7.97 50.04
CA TYR A 71 1.80 -7.57 49.58
C TYR A 71 1.01 -8.80 49.13
N CYS A 72 -0.14 -9.03 49.76
CA CYS A 72 -1.04 -10.13 49.41
C CYS A 72 -2.47 -9.66 49.23
N ILE A 73 -3.09 -10.07 48.12
CA ILE A 73 -4.50 -9.84 47.81
C ILE A 73 -5.14 -11.20 47.52
N SER A 74 -6.01 -11.68 48.41
CA SER A 74 -6.59 -13.02 48.28
C SER A 74 -7.90 -13.20 49.02
N GLU A 75 -8.80 -14.08 48.61
CA GLU A 75 -10.04 -14.32 49.37
C GLU A 75 -9.77 -15.02 50.71
N HIS A 76 -8.75 -15.90 50.79
CA HIS A 76 -8.28 -16.52 52.04
C HIS A 76 -6.76 -16.52 52.19
N VAL A 77 -6.23 -15.93 53.28
CA VAL A 77 -4.79 -15.89 53.60
C VAL A 77 -4.50 -16.62 54.92
N ARG A 78 -3.65 -17.65 54.87
CA ARG A 78 -3.28 -18.42 56.07
C ARG A 78 -2.14 -17.80 56.87
N ALA A 79 -1.09 -17.28 56.21
CA ALA A 79 0.02 -16.61 56.89
C ALA A 79 0.74 -15.60 55.98
N THR A 80 1.05 -14.42 56.51
CA THR A 80 1.96 -13.46 55.87
C THR A 80 3.03 -13.01 56.86
N THR A 81 4.30 -13.12 56.48
CA THR A 81 5.43 -12.91 57.40
C THR A 81 6.52 -12.07 56.77
N ALA A 82 6.84 -10.92 57.38
CA ALA A 82 7.98 -10.10 56.98
C ALA A 82 8.97 -9.91 58.16
N THR A 83 10.26 -10.16 57.93
CA THR A 83 11.30 -10.22 58.98
C THR A 83 12.53 -9.36 58.64
N GLN A 84 12.91 -8.41 59.52
CA GLN A 84 14.08 -7.53 59.32
C GLN A 84 14.66 -6.85 60.59
N SER A 85 15.71 -6.02 60.40
CA SER A 85 16.39 -5.15 61.37
C SER A 85 16.23 -3.61 61.21
N SER A 86 15.53 -3.05 60.21
CA SER A 86 15.37 -1.58 60.06
C SER A 86 13.98 -1.01 59.64
N SER A 87 13.33 -1.48 58.55
CA SER A 87 11.97 -0.99 58.14
C SER A 87 11.13 -2.07 57.46
N VAL A 88 10.02 -2.49 58.08
CA VAL A 88 9.17 -3.59 57.58
C VAL A 88 7.74 -3.13 57.31
N GLU A 89 7.22 -3.47 56.13
CA GLU A 89 5.80 -3.30 55.78
C GLU A 89 5.19 -4.66 55.37
N ALA A 90 4.12 -5.06 56.06
CA ALA A 90 3.33 -6.22 55.67
C ALA A 90 1.88 -5.77 55.46
N CYS A 91 1.39 -5.90 54.21
CA CYS A 91 0.06 -5.47 53.81
C CYS A 91 -0.74 -6.65 53.23
N CYS A 92 -1.91 -6.91 53.82
CA CYS A 92 -2.81 -7.98 53.40
C CYS A 92 -4.23 -7.44 53.22
N THR A 93 -4.86 -7.81 52.10
CA THR A 93 -6.27 -7.53 51.82
C THR A 93 -6.95 -8.86 51.53
N SER A 94 -7.82 -9.34 52.43
CA SER A 94 -8.41 -10.67 52.29
C SER A 94 -9.76 -10.84 52.98
N GLY A 95 -10.61 -11.77 52.54
CA GLY A 95 -11.85 -12.12 53.23
C GLY A 95 -11.62 -12.78 54.59
N GLN A 96 -10.60 -13.64 54.72
CA GLN A 96 -10.18 -14.28 55.97
C GLN A 96 -8.65 -14.29 56.12
N VAL A 97 -8.12 -13.78 57.25
CA VAL A 97 -6.67 -13.84 57.56
C VAL A 97 -6.43 -14.58 58.87
N HIS A 98 -5.65 -15.67 58.82
CA HIS A 98 -5.34 -16.45 60.03
C HIS A 98 -4.16 -15.86 60.83
N ALA A 99 -3.10 -15.37 60.17
CA ALA A 99 -1.97 -14.74 60.85
C ALA A 99 -1.22 -13.73 59.94
N ALA A 100 -1.00 -12.51 60.43
CA ALA A 100 -0.06 -11.57 59.83
C ALA A 100 0.98 -11.16 60.88
N THR A 101 2.26 -11.31 60.54
CA THR A 101 3.37 -11.09 61.47
C THR A 101 4.47 -10.23 60.85
N ALA A 102 4.83 -9.16 61.57
CA ALA A 102 5.97 -8.32 61.24
C ALA A 102 6.89 -8.21 62.46
N THR A 103 8.19 -8.44 62.25
CA THR A 103 9.21 -8.38 63.31
C THR A 103 10.33 -7.44 62.91
N ASP A 104 10.64 -6.45 63.76
CA ASP A 104 11.69 -5.46 63.49
C ASP A 104 12.43 -4.94 64.75
N ARG A 105 13.62 -4.33 64.54
CA ARG A 105 14.46 -3.70 65.58
C ARG A 105 14.36 -2.15 65.66
N SER A 106 13.75 -1.43 64.70
CA SER A 106 13.59 0.05 64.75
C SER A 106 12.21 0.64 64.36
N SER A 107 11.62 0.27 63.22
CA SER A 107 10.28 0.69 62.74
C SER A 107 9.60 -0.39 61.87
N ALA A 108 8.32 -0.65 62.09
CA ALA A 108 7.53 -1.61 61.30
C ALA A 108 6.06 -1.24 61.34
N GLU A 109 5.39 -1.46 60.23
CA GLU A 109 3.99 -1.19 60.02
C GLU A 109 3.32 -2.48 59.52
N THR A 110 2.19 -2.84 60.13
CA THR A 110 1.36 -3.94 59.64
C THR A 110 -0.02 -3.37 59.35
N TYR A 111 -0.47 -3.57 58.12
CA TYR A 111 -1.77 -3.13 57.64
C TYR A 111 -2.57 -4.33 57.18
N CYS A 112 -3.72 -4.58 57.81
CA CYS A 112 -4.61 -5.70 57.46
C CYS A 112 -6.05 -5.20 57.33
N ILE A 113 -6.67 -5.53 56.20
CA ILE A 113 -8.11 -5.34 55.96
C ILE A 113 -8.72 -6.73 55.71
N SER A 114 -9.61 -7.19 56.60
CA SER A 114 -10.34 -8.44 56.40
C SER A 114 -11.75 -8.47 56.97
N GLU A 115 -12.57 -9.45 56.55
CA GLU A 115 -13.90 -9.69 57.14
C GLU A 115 -13.81 -10.56 58.42
N GLN A 116 -12.80 -11.44 58.57
CA GLN A 116 -12.49 -12.18 59.81
C GLN A 116 -10.97 -12.34 60.01
N ASP A 117 -10.43 -11.82 61.13
CA ASP A 117 -9.00 -11.91 61.51
C ASP A 117 -8.82 -12.78 62.75
N HIS A 118 -7.95 -13.81 62.73
CA HIS A 118 -7.73 -14.66 63.92
C HIS A 118 -6.56 -14.22 64.83
N ALA A 119 -5.46 -13.69 64.29
CA ALA A 119 -4.35 -13.15 65.08
C ALA A 119 -3.46 -12.18 64.28
N THR A 120 -3.15 -11.01 64.86
CA THR A 120 -2.11 -10.09 64.34
C THR A 120 -1.08 -9.87 65.44
N MET A 121 0.21 -10.11 65.15
CA MET A 121 1.29 -9.98 66.13
C MET A 121 2.43 -9.10 65.62
N THR A 122 2.82 -8.12 66.45
CA THR A 122 3.99 -7.25 66.26
C THR A 122 4.86 -7.27 67.52
N THR A 123 6.18 -7.45 67.39
CA THR A 123 7.12 -7.48 68.54
C THR A 123 8.31 -6.52 68.29
N LYS A 124 8.60 -5.60 69.23
CA LYS A 124 9.66 -4.56 69.08
C LYS A 124 10.30 -4.04 70.40
N ARG A 125 11.22 -3.03 70.33
CA ARG A 125 11.99 -2.43 71.45
C ARG A 125 11.97 -0.88 71.58
N SER A 126 11.39 -0.09 70.65
CA SER A 126 11.41 1.39 70.68
C SER A 126 10.10 2.14 70.28
N SER A 127 9.42 1.80 69.17
CA SER A 127 8.11 2.37 68.78
C SER A 127 7.34 1.47 67.78
N ALA A 128 6.05 1.22 68.05
CA ALA A 128 5.18 0.39 67.22
C ALA A 128 3.82 1.05 66.89
N GLU A 129 3.41 0.94 65.62
CA GLU A 129 2.05 1.20 65.12
C GLU A 129 1.49 -0.09 64.50
N THR A 130 0.23 -0.40 64.78
CA THR A 130 -0.49 -1.54 64.21
C THR A 130 -1.93 -1.10 63.99
N SER A 131 -2.41 -1.26 62.75
CA SER A 131 -3.76 -0.90 62.36
C SER A 131 -4.45 -2.08 61.68
N CYS A 132 -5.54 -2.55 62.29
CA CYS A 132 -6.37 -3.62 61.76
C CYS A 132 -7.84 -3.16 61.68
N THR A 133 -8.50 -3.46 60.57
CA THR A 133 -9.93 -3.23 60.35
C THR A 133 -10.58 -4.58 60.02
N SER A 134 -11.38 -5.13 60.94
CA SER A 134 -12.07 -6.42 60.75
C SER A 134 -13.34 -6.54 61.59
N ASP A 135 -14.36 -7.27 61.10
CA ASP A 135 -15.65 -7.44 61.79
C ASP A 135 -15.54 -8.29 63.07
N HIS A 136 -14.51 -9.14 63.19
CA HIS A 136 -14.23 -9.95 64.39
C HIS A 136 -12.72 -10.11 64.64
N ILE A 137 -12.21 -9.61 65.78
CA ILE A 137 -10.79 -9.72 66.18
C ILE A 137 -10.68 -10.41 67.56
N PRO A 138 -10.22 -11.67 67.67
CA PRO A 138 -10.13 -12.39 68.95
C PRO A 138 -8.98 -11.91 69.84
N ALA A 139 -7.81 -11.60 69.26
CA ALA A 139 -6.63 -11.16 70.02
C ALA A 139 -5.66 -10.32 69.16
N THR A 140 -5.28 -9.16 69.68
CA THR A 140 -4.15 -8.35 69.18
C THR A 140 -3.16 -8.19 70.31
N THR A 141 -1.88 -8.53 70.10
CA THR A 141 -0.85 -8.46 71.14
C THR A 141 0.34 -7.63 70.69
N ALA A 142 0.69 -6.61 71.47
CA ALA A 142 1.87 -5.77 71.27
C ALA A 142 2.71 -5.75 72.56
N MET A 143 4.00 -6.09 72.49
CA MET A 143 4.94 -6.07 73.63
C MET A 143 6.09 -5.09 73.39
N GLU A 144 6.36 -4.14 74.32
CA GLU A 144 7.53 -3.22 74.24
C GLU A 144 7.93 -2.51 75.57
N ARG A 145 9.05 -1.76 75.61
CA ARG A 145 9.59 -1.05 76.81
C ARG A 145 9.45 0.49 76.87
N SER A 146 9.18 1.23 75.77
CA SER A 146 9.14 2.74 75.76
C SER A 146 7.81 3.40 75.33
N SER A 147 7.26 3.18 74.12
CA SER A 147 5.97 3.77 73.68
C SER A 147 5.30 2.93 72.58
N ALA A 148 4.00 2.63 72.69
CA ALA A 148 3.25 1.84 71.70
C ALA A 148 1.91 2.50 71.40
N GLU A 149 1.51 2.55 70.13
CA GLU A 149 0.17 2.93 69.67
C GLU A 149 -0.46 1.76 68.92
N THR A 150 -1.71 1.46 69.26
CA THR A 150 -2.50 0.38 68.63
C THR A 150 -3.88 0.93 68.35
N SER A 151 -4.31 0.85 67.09
CA SER A 151 -5.62 1.28 66.65
C SER A 151 -6.35 0.11 65.99
N CYS A 152 -7.42 -0.37 66.62
CA CYS A 152 -8.25 -1.43 66.08
C CYS A 152 -9.70 -0.94 65.97
N THR A 153 -10.37 -1.26 64.87
CA THR A 153 -11.82 -1.05 64.67
C THR A 153 -12.46 -2.39 64.35
N SER A 154 -13.33 -2.87 65.25
CA SER A 154 -14.04 -4.15 65.14
C SER A 154 -15.35 -4.13 65.93
N ASP A 155 -16.36 -4.90 65.52
CA ASP A 155 -17.68 -4.95 66.17
C ASP A 155 -17.70 -5.79 67.47
N ARG A 156 -16.71 -6.68 67.70
CA ARG A 156 -16.54 -7.44 68.96
C ARG A 156 -15.06 -7.72 69.29
N ILE A 157 -14.56 -7.15 70.39
CA ILE A 157 -13.19 -7.36 70.91
C ILE A 157 -13.27 -7.98 72.32
N PRO A 158 -12.91 -9.27 72.54
CA PRO A 158 -13.03 -9.88 73.86
C PRO A 158 -11.86 -9.56 74.80
N THR A 159 -10.62 -9.47 74.27
CA THR A 159 -9.44 -9.20 75.11
C THR A 159 -8.33 -8.48 74.33
N THR A 160 -7.91 -7.30 74.79
CA THR A 160 -6.70 -6.60 74.31
C THR A 160 -5.72 -6.53 75.45
N MET A 161 -4.53 -7.14 75.30
CA MET A 161 -3.52 -7.17 76.36
C MET A 161 -2.29 -6.36 75.93
N ALA A 162 -2.03 -5.27 76.64
CA ALA A 162 -0.80 -4.49 76.57
C ALA A 162 -0.15 -4.45 77.96
N THR A 163 1.11 -4.87 78.10
CA THR A 163 1.83 -4.88 79.40
C THR A 163 3.00 -3.89 79.38
N LYS A 164 2.98 -2.80 80.19
CA LYS A 164 4.11 -1.83 80.39
C LYS A 164 4.11 -1.09 81.76
N ARG A 165 5.27 -0.54 82.16
CA ARG A 165 5.57 0.10 83.47
C ARG A 165 5.65 1.67 83.47
N SER A 166 5.37 2.41 82.39
CA SER A 166 5.44 3.91 82.45
C SER A 166 4.51 4.79 81.58
N ARG A 167 3.95 4.38 80.41
CA ARG A 167 2.74 4.99 79.77
C ARG A 167 2.33 4.25 78.47
N ALA A 168 1.03 4.13 78.19
CA ALA A 168 0.46 3.57 76.96
C ALA A 168 -0.71 4.45 76.45
N LYS A 169 -0.91 4.53 75.13
CA LYS A 169 -2.14 5.04 74.50
C LYS A 169 -2.73 3.96 73.59
N THR A 170 -3.90 3.48 73.97
CA THR A 170 -4.70 2.53 73.19
C THR A 170 -5.97 3.26 72.74
N SER A 171 -6.26 3.24 71.44
CA SER A 171 -7.51 3.76 70.89
C SER A 171 -8.29 2.61 70.28
N CYS A 172 -9.32 2.15 70.98
CA CYS A 172 -10.29 1.20 70.49
C CYS A 172 -11.64 1.92 70.39
N ILE A 173 -12.28 1.91 69.22
CA ILE A 173 -13.67 2.38 69.08
C ILE A 173 -14.56 1.15 69.24
N SER A 174 -15.32 1.09 70.34
CA SER A 174 -16.34 0.09 70.61
C SER A 174 -17.67 0.79 70.93
N ASN A 175 -18.78 0.25 70.41
CA ASN A 175 -20.11 0.89 70.42
C ASN A 175 -20.83 0.92 71.79
N GLN A 176 -20.12 0.85 72.92
CA GLN A 176 -20.73 1.05 74.25
C GLN A 176 -19.86 1.92 75.17
N ILE A 177 -20.19 3.22 75.27
CA ILE A 177 -19.81 4.07 76.40
C ILE A 177 -21.01 4.96 76.79
N HIS A 178 -21.37 4.94 78.08
CA HIS A 178 -22.48 5.70 78.66
C HIS A 178 -22.19 7.20 78.82
N ALA A 179 -23.29 7.96 78.81
CA ALA A 179 -23.45 9.41 78.64
C ALA A 179 -22.60 10.37 79.50
N THR A 180 -22.43 11.60 79.00
CA THR A 180 -22.33 12.80 79.83
C THR A 180 -23.02 13.98 79.16
N THR A 181 -23.79 14.74 79.94
CA THR A 181 -24.69 15.83 79.54
C THR A 181 -23.91 17.08 79.12
N ALA A 182 -24.17 17.59 77.90
CA ALA A 182 -23.68 18.88 77.43
C ALA A 182 -24.84 19.78 76.94
N SER A 183 -24.70 21.09 77.16
CA SER A 183 -25.65 22.15 76.82
C SER A 183 -26.16 22.07 75.36
N SER A 184 -27.43 22.42 75.12
CA SER A 184 -28.15 22.23 73.85
C SER A 184 -27.48 22.85 72.62
N THR A 185 -26.68 23.90 72.80
CA THR A 185 -25.92 24.56 71.73
C THR A 185 -24.65 23.80 71.35
N GLN A 186 -23.96 23.20 72.33
CA GLN A 186 -22.73 22.44 72.12
C GLN A 186 -23.01 21.08 71.46
N ALA A 187 -24.13 20.43 71.82
CA ALA A 187 -24.61 19.23 71.16
C ALA A 187 -25.00 19.49 69.68
N ALA A 188 -25.63 20.63 69.38
CA ALA A 188 -25.99 21.01 68.02
C ALA A 188 -24.75 21.30 67.15
N LEU A 189 -23.73 21.97 67.71
CA LEU A 189 -22.44 22.22 67.05
C LEU A 189 -21.68 20.92 66.75
N LEU A 190 -21.59 19.99 67.71
CA LEU A 190 -20.97 18.68 67.51
C LEU A 190 -21.71 17.84 66.46
N LYS A 191 -23.04 17.91 66.43
CA LYS A 191 -23.85 17.28 65.38
C LYS A 191 -23.51 17.87 64.00
N ARG A 192 -23.39 19.20 63.89
CA ARG A 192 -23.04 19.86 62.63
C ARG A 192 -21.61 19.56 62.17
N ILE A 193 -20.65 19.46 63.10
CA ILE A 193 -19.27 19.04 62.79
C ILE A 193 -19.28 17.62 62.22
N LYS A 194 -20.01 16.70 62.84
CA LYS A 194 -20.14 15.30 62.36
C LYS A 194 -20.84 15.20 61.00
N GLU A 195 -21.85 16.04 60.75
CA GLU A 195 -22.49 16.17 59.44
C GLU A 195 -21.50 16.68 58.37
N LEU A 196 -20.73 17.72 58.68
CA LEU A 196 -19.71 18.26 57.77
C LEU A 196 -18.56 17.26 57.53
N GLU A 197 -18.16 16.49 58.54
CA GLU A 197 -17.17 15.42 58.40
C GLU A 197 -17.66 14.29 57.49
N THR A 198 -18.93 13.89 57.62
CA THR A 198 -19.52 12.87 56.74
C THR A 198 -19.70 13.40 55.30
N GLU A 199 -20.10 14.67 55.13
CA GLU A 199 -20.10 15.35 53.82
C GLU A 199 -18.70 15.44 53.20
N LEU A 200 -17.67 15.73 54.01
CA LEU A 200 -16.26 15.79 53.58
C LEU A 200 -15.76 14.40 53.14
N GLN A 201 -16.06 13.35 53.91
CA GLN A 201 -15.71 11.98 53.52
C GLN A 201 -16.43 11.55 52.23
N ALA A 202 -17.71 11.90 52.08
CA ALA A 202 -18.48 11.60 50.87
C ALA A 202 -17.98 12.39 49.64
N THR A 203 -17.58 13.65 49.79
CA THR A 203 -16.94 14.43 48.72
C THR A 203 -15.56 13.87 48.34
N GLN A 204 -14.74 13.48 49.31
CA GLN A 204 -13.42 12.86 49.06
C GLN A 204 -13.55 11.51 48.32
N ARG A 205 -14.51 10.66 48.69
CA ARG A 205 -14.80 9.40 47.97
C ARG A 205 -15.21 9.66 46.51
N ARG A 206 -16.09 10.65 46.27
CA ARG A 206 -16.48 11.06 44.91
C ARG A 206 -15.31 11.58 44.09
N LEU A 207 -14.42 12.37 44.71
CA LEU A 207 -13.22 12.88 44.05
C LEU A 207 -12.27 11.76 43.63
N ARG A 208 -12.02 10.78 44.51
CA ARG A 208 -11.19 9.59 44.20
C ARG A 208 -11.78 8.79 43.04
N LEU A 209 -13.10 8.56 43.04
CA LEU A 209 -13.77 7.86 41.95
C LEU A 209 -13.64 8.62 40.62
N ALA A 210 -13.87 9.94 40.64
CA ALA A 210 -13.72 10.79 39.45
C ALA A 210 -12.27 10.81 38.92
N GLN A 211 -11.27 10.81 39.81
CA GLN A 211 -9.85 10.71 39.44
C GLN A 211 -9.54 9.35 38.79
N LYS A 212 -10.03 8.24 39.35
CA LYS A 212 -9.88 6.90 38.76
C LYS A 212 -10.50 6.82 37.37
N GLN A 213 -11.74 7.32 37.21
CA GLN A 213 -12.42 7.39 35.92
C GLN A 213 -11.64 8.26 34.92
N ARG A 214 -11.08 9.40 35.37
CA ARG A 214 -10.23 10.26 34.53
C ARG A 214 -8.98 9.53 34.04
N CYS A 215 -8.28 8.80 34.91
CA CYS A 215 -7.10 8.03 34.53
C CYS A 215 -7.44 6.92 33.52
N GLN A 216 -8.52 6.20 33.73
CA GLN A 216 -9.01 5.17 32.80
C GLN A 216 -9.37 5.77 31.43
N ALA A 217 -10.11 6.90 31.43
CA ALA A 217 -10.46 7.59 30.20
C ALA A 217 -9.23 8.12 29.45
N LEU A 218 -8.22 8.63 30.17
CA LEU A 218 -6.96 9.09 29.58
C LEU A 218 -6.18 7.93 28.94
N ALA A 219 -6.07 6.79 29.62
CA ALA A 219 -5.42 5.60 29.10
C ALA A 219 -6.16 5.04 27.86
N ALA A 220 -7.50 5.01 27.90
CA ALA A 220 -8.32 4.61 26.75
C ALA A 220 -8.12 5.56 25.56
N LYS A 221 -8.11 6.88 25.79
CA LYS A 221 -7.82 7.89 24.76
C LYS A 221 -6.44 7.65 24.15
N GLN A 222 -5.40 7.46 24.97
CA GLN A 222 -4.04 7.22 24.49
C GLN A 222 -3.93 5.95 23.64
N ARG A 223 -4.56 4.86 24.07
CA ARG A 223 -4.61 3.60 23.30
C ARG A 223 -5.29 3.79 21.95
N LEU A 224 -6.41 4.51 21.91
CA LEU A 224 -7.12 4.84 20.67
C LEU A 224 -6.27 5.74 19.75
N THR A 225 -5.67 6.80 20.28
CA THR A 225 -4.79 7.69 19.51
C THR A 225 -3.60 6.94 18.93
N ALA A 226 -2.99 6.01 19.68
CA ALA A 226 -1.90 5.18 19.21
C ALA A 226 -2.35 4.26 18.05
N GLY A 227 -3.55 3.69 18.13
CA GLY A 227 -4.15 2.93 17.03
C GLY A 227 -4.39 3.78 15.79
N LEU A 228 -4.94 4.98 15.95
CA LEU A 228 -5.23 5.90 14.85
C LEU A 228 -3.97 6.39 14.12
N LYS A 229 -2.86 6.62 14.84
CA LYS A 229 -1.57 7.04 14.24
C LYS A 229 -1.02 6.06 13.21
N LYS A 230 -1.44 4.79 13.22
CA LYS A 230 -1.05 3.80 12.19
C LYS A 230 -1.67 4.09 10.82
N TYR A 231 -2.84 4.73 10.79
CA TYR A 231 -3.62 4.95 9.56
C TYR A 231 -3.79 6.44 9.20
N MET A 232 -3.83 7.31 10.21
CA MET A 232 -4.09 8.75 10.08
C MET A 232 -2.85 9.57 10.39
N ASN A 233 -2.65 10.65 9.63
CA ASN A 233 -1.65 11.65 9.98
C ASN A 233 -2.08 12.47 11.20
N GLU A 234 -1.14 13.14 11.87
CA GLU A 234 -1.44 13.93 13.08
C GLU A 234 -2.50 15.01 12.87
N ASP A 235 -2.51 15.66 11.71
CA ASP A 235 -3.49 16.68 11.34
C ASP A 235 -4.89 16.10 11.08
N GLN A 236 -4.96 14.84 10.65
CA GLN A 236 -6.22 14.09 10.55
C GLN A 236 -6.78 13.74 11.93
N ILE A 237 -5.92 13.32 12.86
CA ILE A 237 -6.32 13.06 14.25
C ILE A 237 -6.79 14.35 14.93
N LYS A 238 -6.05 15.45 14.75
CA LYS A 238 -6.45 16.78 15.25
C LYS A 238 -7.80 17.24 14.69
N CYS A 239 -8.14 16.84 13.46
CA CYS A 239 -9.46 17.10 12.88
C CYS A 239 -10.58 16.35 13.59
N LEU A 240 -10.32 15.12 14.04
CA LEU A 240 -11.30 14.35 14.82
C LEU A 240 -11.48 14.91 16.23
N GLU A 241 -10.40 15.46 16.82
CA GLU A 241 -10.45 16.09 18.15
C GLU A 241 -11.15 17.45 18.15
N LYS A 242 -11.16 18.17 17.01
CA LYS A 242 -11.72 19.51 16.89
C LYS A 242 -13.11 19.50 16.24
N LYS A 243 -14.02 20.35 16.72
CA LYS A 243 -15.30 20.61 16.04
C LYS A 243 -15.14 21.29 14.67
N THR A 244 -14.02 21.97 14.41
CA THR A 244 -13.72 22.61 13.12
C THR A 244 -12.23 22.68 12.82
N MET A 245 -11.89 22.53 11.54
CA MET A 245 -10.53 22.73 11.02
C MET A 245 -10.31 24.11 10.41
N ARG A 246 -11.25 25.05 10.59
CA ARG A 246 -11.09 26.42 10.09
C ARG A 246 -9.80 27.03 10.67
N GLY A 247 -8.96 27.59 9.80
CA GLY A 247 -7.66 28.15 10.17
C GLY A 247 -6.53 27.14 10.41
N THR A 248 -6.79 25.83 10.42
CA THR A 248 -5.75 24.80 10.55
C THR A 248 -5.35 24.27 9.17
N ARG A 249 -4.04 24.28 8.88
CA ARG A 249 -3.50 23.82 7.59
C ARG A 249 -3.30 22.30 7.61
N TRP A 250 -3.79 21.62 6.56
CA TRP A 250 -3.51 20.21 6.31
C TRP A 250 -2.03 19.99 5.97
N SER A 251 -1.45 18.92 6.52
CA SER A 251 -0.08 18.49 6.26
C SER A 251 0.10 18.06 4.81
N LYS A 252 1.35 18.09 4.32
CA LYS A 252 1.69 17.63 2.95
C LYS A 252 1.22 16.18 2.75
N LYS A 253 1.55 15.29 3.71
CA LYS A 253 1.17 13.87 3.70
C LYS A 253 -0.34 13.69 3.56
N THR A 254 -1.16 14.49 4.26
CA THR A 254 -2.63 14.43 4.13
C THR A 254 -3.13 14.94 2.79
N ILE A 255 -2.56 16.03 2.26
CA ILE A 255 -2.91 16.52 0.92
C ILE A 255 -2.59 15.46 -0.14
N ILE A 256 -1.45 14.81 -0.05
CA ILE A 256 -1.03 13.75 -0.98
C ILE A 256 -2.00 12.56 -0.89
N LYS A 257 -2.29 12.08 0.33
CA LYS A 257 -3.27 11.01 0.57
C LYS A 257 -4.63 11.37 -0.03
N ALA A 258 -5.10 12.59 0.20
CA ALA A 258 -6.37 13.08 -0.33
C ALA A 258 -6.37 13.19 -1.86
N LEU A 259 -5.27 13.66 -2.48
CA LEU A 259 -5.13 13.69 -3.94
C LEU A 259 -5.09 12.30 -4.54
N LYS A 260 -4.39 11.34 -3.91
CA LYS A 260 -4.39 9.93 -4.33
C LYS A 260 -5.82 9.38 -4.42
N VAL A 261 -6.63 9.63 -3.39
CA VAL A 261 -8.04 9.24 -3.38
C VAL A 261 -8.81 9.99 -4.48
N ARG A 262 -8.78 11.33 -4.47
CA ARG A 262 -9.53 12.19 -5.40
C ARG A 262 -9.25 11.93 -6.89
N LEU A 263 -8.01 11.59 -7.23
CA LEU A 263 -7.63 11.27 -8.61
C LEU A 263 -7.97 9.82 -8.99
N SER A 264 -8.06 8.93 -8.01
CA SER A 264 -8.40 7.51 -8.23
C SER A 264 -9.91 7.28 -8.37
N CYS A 265 -10.73 7.87 -7.50
CA CYS A 265 -12.18 7.65 -7.47
C CYS A 265 -13.01 8.83 -8.02
N GLY A 266 -12.35 9.92 -8.45
CA GLY A 266 -13.03 11.14 -8.91
C GLY A 266 -13.65 11.95 -7.77
N ALA A 267 -14.37 13.03 -8.14
CA ALA A 267 -15.01 13.95 -7.17
C ALA A 267 -16.06 13.23 -6.32
N ARG A 268 -17.05 12.59 -6.96
CA ARG A 268 -18.12 11.85 -6.28
C ARG A 268 -17.60 10.81 -5.30
N GLY A 269 -16.65 9.97 -5.74
CA GLY A 269 -16.05 8.97 -4.86
C GLY A 269 -15.29 9.60 -3.68
N TYR A 270 -14.64 10.75 -3.89
CA TYR A 270 -13.94 11.47 -2.84
C TYR A 270 -14.92 12.06 -1.81
N ASP A 271 -16.06 12.58 -2.27
CA ASP A 271 -17.11 13.10 -1.39
C ASP A 271 -17.74 11.97 -0.57
N VAL A 272 -18.02 10.82 -1.18
CA VAL A 272 -18.48 9.62 -0.45
C VAL A 272 -17.49 9.20 0.62
N VAL A 273 -16.18 9.16 0.31
CA VAL A 273 -15.15 8.83 1.32
C VAL A 273 -15.16 9.83 2.49
N LYS A 274 -15.40 11.11 2.22
CA LYS A 274 -15.54 12.14 3.26
C LYS A 274 -16.82 11.98 4.07
N GLU A 275 -17.94 11.64 3.42
CA GLU A 275 -19.23 11.36 4.07
C GLU A 275 -19.15 10.13 4.99
N LEU A 276 -18.38 9.11 4.60
CA LEU A 276 -18.07 7.94 5.43
C LEU A 276 -17.16 8.26 6.64
N GLY A 277 -16.82 9.53 6.87
CA GLY A 277 -16.15 9.98 8.08
C GLY A 277 -14.63 10.09 7.99
N GLN A 278 -14.03 10.00 6.79
CA GLN A 278 -12.59 10.25 6.66
C GLN A 278 -12.25 11.75 6.80
N PRO A 279 -11.37 12.13 7.75
CA PRO A 279 -10.92 13.51 7.93
C PRO A 279 -9.98 13.91 6.79
N LEU A 280 -10.55 14.39 5.68
CA LEU A 280 -9.84 14.81 4.48
C LEU A 280 -10.17 16.26 4.09
N PRO A 281 -9.26 16.98 3.41
CA PRO A 281 -9.49 18.35 2.96
C PRO A 281 -10.71 18.49 2.05
N SER A 282 -11.26 19.71 1.93
CA SER A 282 -12.33 19.98 0.97
C SER A 282 -11.84 19.83 -0.48
N GLU A 283 -12.74 19.49 -1.40
CA GLU A 283 -12.39 19.37 -2.82
C GLU A 283 -11.78 20.67 -3.36
N ARG A 284 -12.32 21.83 -2.96
CA ARG A 284 -11.78 23.15 -3.31
C ARG A 284 -10.33 23.32 -2.88
N THR A 285 -9.93 22.75 -1.73
CA THR A 285 -8.53 22.78 -1.28
C THR A 285 -7.63 21.99 -2.21
N LEU A 286 -8.08 20.80 -2.66
CA LEU A 286 -7.37 19.99 -3.62
C LEU A 286 -7.28 20.66 -5.00
N GLN A 287 -8.38 21.20 -5.52
CA GLN A 287 -8.41 21.91 -6.78
C GLN A 287 -7.45 23.12 -6.78
N ARG A 288 -7.37 23.86 -5.66
CA ARG A 288 -6.39 24.94 -5.50
C ARG A 288 -4.94 24.46 -5.60
N ARG A 289 -4.62 23.27 -5.06
CA ARG A 289 -3.29 22.66 -5.17
C ARG A 289 -2.96 22.26 -6.61
N LEU A 290 -3.96 21.79 -7.37
CA LEU A 290 -3.80 21.40 -8.77
C LEU A 290 -3.86 22.59 -9.74
N LYS A 291 -4.25 23.79 -9.29
CA LYS A 291 -4.47 24.97 -10.14
C LYS A 291 -3.21 25.40 -10.91
N ARG A 292 -2.01 25.16 -10.37
CA ARG A 292 -0.74 25.46 -11.04
C ARG A 292 -0.63 24.74 -12.40
N TYR A 293 -1.11 23.51 -12.48
CA TYR A 293 -0.99 22.64 -13.65
C TYR A 293 -2.06 23.00 -14.69
N LYS A 294 -1.73 23.96 -15.56
CA LYS A 294 -2.66 24.48 -16.58
C LYS A 294 -2.90 23.49 -17.73
N PHE A 295 -1.96 22.58 -18.00
CA PHE A 295 -2.05 21.60 -19.11
C PHE A 295 -2.42 22.30 -20.43
N ALA A 296 -1.56 23.22 -20.88
CA ALA A 296 -1.69 23.73 -22.25
C ALA A 296 -1.23 22.64 -23.24
N PRO A 297 -1.77 22.57 -24.46
CA PRO A 297 -1.23 21.70 -25.51
C PRO A 297 0.23 22.03 -25.81
N GLY A 298 1.02 21.02 -26.18
CA GLY A 298 2.47 21.08 -26.30
C GLY A 298 3.16 20.22 -25.25
N LEU A 299 4.45 20.49 -25.04
CA LEU A 299 5.25 19.86 -23.99
C LEU A 299 4.78 20.34 -22.62
N LEU A 300 4.51 19.40 -21.71
CA LEU A 300 4.02 19.70 -20.37
C LEU A 300 5.20 20.03 -19.44
N HIS A 301 5.70 21.27 -19.49
CA HIS A 301 6.87 21.69 -18.72
C HIS A 301 6.75 21.45 -17.20
N ASP A 302 5.61 21.73 -16.57
CA ASP A 302 5.39 21.44 -15.14
C ASP A 302 5.53 19.93 -14.81
N ILE A 303 5.19 19.06 -15.77
CA ILE A 303 5.32 17.61 -15.64
C ILE A 303 6.77 17.19 -15.88
N MET A 304 7.47 17.82 -16.82
CA MET A 304 8.90 17.59 -17.04
C MET A 304 9.74 18.00 -15.82
N GLU A 305 9.41 19.10 -15.13
CA GLU A 305 10.04 19.48 -13.85
C GLU A 305 9.84 18.41 -12.79
N SER A 306 8.62 17.88 -12.67
CA SER A 306 8.30 16.80 -11.71
C SER A 306 9.01 15.50 -12.07
N LEU A 307 9.13 15.20 -13.37
CA LEU A 307 9.84 14.03 -13.86
C LEU A 307 11.34 14.14 -13.60
N ALA A 308 11.94 15.31 -13.75
CA ALA A 308 13.36 15.54 -13.47
C ALA A 308 13.74 15.17 -12.02
N LEU A 309 12.91 15.55 -11.04
CA LEU A 309 13.11 15.15 -9.64
C LEU A 309 13.11 13.63 -9.48
N LYS A 310 12.14 12.95 -10.12
CA LYS A 310 12.06 11.49 -10.10
C LYS A 310 13.27 10.83 -10.77
N VAL A 311 13.78 11.40 -11.86
CA VAL A 311 14.92 10.84 -12.60
C VAL A 311 16.22 10.93 -11.80
N ASN A 312 16.36 11.96 -10.95
CA ASN A 312 17.53 12.10 -10.09
C ASN A 312 17.71 10.93 -9.11
N VAL A 313 16.63 10.24 -8.74
CA VAL A 313 16.65 9.06 -7.86
C VAL A 313 16.59 7.72 -8.62
N MET A 314 16.50 7.75 -9.95
CA MET A 314 16.51 6.53 -10.78
C MET A 314 17.93 6.00 -10.97
N SER A 315 18.07 4.67 -10.95
CA SER A 315 19.33 4.02 -11.36
C SER A 315 19.56 4.22 -12.87
N PRO A 316 20.81 4.08 -13.36
CA PRO A 316 21.12 4.28 -14.78
C PRO A 316 20.24 3.47 -15.74
N GLU A 317 19.92 2.22 -15.39
CA GLU A 317 19.10 1.30 -16.19
C GLU A 317 17.63 1.75 -16.26
N GLU A 318 17.13 2.41 -15.22
CA GLU A 318 15.75 2.91 -15.14
C GLU A 318 15.51 4.16 -15.99
N ARG A 319 16.59 4.83 -16.40
CA ARG A 319 16.55 6.06 -17.21
C ARG A 319 16.34 5.79 -18.70
N HIS A 320 16.38 4.53 -19.12
CA HIS A 320 16.06 4.12 -20.49
C HIS A 320 14.55 4.04 -20.68
N ALA A 321 14.03 4.75 -21.68
CA ALA A 321 12.61 4.88 -21.94
C ALA A 321 12.23 4.77 -23.41
N THR A 322 11.01 4.30 -23.62
CA THR A 322 10.30 4.26 -24.90
C THR A 322 9.37 5.46 -25.01
N LEU A 323 9.41 6.17 -26.13
CA LEU A 323 8.44 7.22 -26.48
C LEU A 323 7.30 6.63 -27.32
N MET A 324 6.09 6.65 -26.77
CA MET A 324 4.86 6.19 -27.43
C MET A 324 4.03 7.40 -27.87
N LEU A 325 3.47 7.34 -29.08
CA LEU A 325 2.52 8.34 -29.58
C LEU A 325 1.35 7.71 -30.31
N ASP A 326 0.14 8.19 -30.04
CA ASP A 326 -1.09 7.71 -30.65
C ASP A 326 -2.20 8.78 -30.53
N GLU A 327 -3.24 8.65 -31.34
CA GLU A 327 -4.37 9.57 -31.42
C GLU A 327 -5.63 9.00 -30.75
N ILE A 328 -6.28 9.80 -29.91
CA ILE A 328 -7.62 9.52 -29.40
C ILE A 328 -8.67 10.37 -30.12
N GLN A 329 -9.75 9.74 -30.59
CA GLN A 329 -10.88 10.45 -31.19
C GLN A 329 -11.61 11.35 -30.17
N LEU A 330 -11.90 12.57 -30.58
CA LEU A 330 -12.58 13.61 -29.81
C LEU A 330 -13.86 14.06 -30.50
N LYS A 331 -14.83 14.53 -29.69
CA LYS A 331 -16.03 15.17 -30.21
C LYS A 331 -15.68 16.60 -30.62
N ARG A 332 -15.87 16.92 -31.90
CA ARG A 332 -15.66 18.25 -32.47
C ARG A 332 -16.47 19.29 -31.70
N GLY A 333 -15.84 20.39 -31.32
CA GLY A 333 -16.51 21.49 -30.66
C GLY A 333 -15.53 22.50 -30.06
N LEU A 334 -16.02 23.71 -29.83
CA LEU A 334 -15.31 24.75 -29.10
C LEU A 334 -15.67 24.68 -27.62
N ALA A 335 -14.71 25.03 -26.77
CA ALA A 335 -14.94 25.15 -25.34
C ALA A 335 -14.01 26.19 -24.73
N TYR A 336 -14.54 27.02 -23.83
CA TYR A 336 -13.77 28.05 -23.15
C TYR A 336 -13.10 27.47 -21.89
N ASP A 337 -11.78 27.57 -21.80
CA ASP A 337 -11.03 27.17 -20.62
C ASP A 337 -10.75 28.39 -19.74
N ALA A 338 -11.58 28.57 -18.70
CA ALA A 338 -11.41 29.64 -17.73
C ALA A 338 -10.06 29.62 -16.98
N SER A 339 -9.37 28.47 -16.94
CA SER A 339 -8.07 28.36 -16.24
C SER A 339 -6.90 28.93 -17.06
N SER A 340 -7.00 28.87 -18.39
CA SER A 340 -6.01 29.42 -19.32
C SER A 340 -6.47 30.72 -19.99
N GLY A 341 -7.75 31.05 -19.90
CA GLY A 341 -8.35 32.20 -20.58
C GLY A 341 -8.42 32.02 -22.10
N ARG A 342 -8.41 30.77 -22.59
CA ARG A 342 -8.33 30.45 -24.03
C ARG A 342 -9.51 29.61 -24.49
N VAL A 343 -9.88 29.78 -25.74
CA VAL A 343 -10.80 28.87 -26.44
C VAL A 343 -10.01 27.65 -26.90
N LEU A 344 -10.44 26.46 -26.48
CA LEU A 344 -9.97 25.19 -26.99
C LEU A 344 -10.94 24.68 -28.06
N GLY A 345 -10.43 23.83 -28.96
CA GLY A 345 -11.23 23.27 -30.04
C GLY A 345 -10.51 23.26 -31.37
N PRO A 346 -9.83 24.35 -31.80
CA PRO A 346 -9.02 24.32 -33.00
C PRO A 346 -7.82 23.37 -32.86
N PRO A 347 -7.37 22.74 -33.97
CA PRO A 347 -6.11 22.00 -33.99
C PRO A 347 -4.94 22.88 -33.56
N THR A 348 -3.97 22.29 -32.87
CA THR A 348 -2.73 22.95 -32.45
C THR A 348 -1.56 22.62 -33.37
N LEU A 349 -1.75 21.64 -34.26
CA LEU A 349 -0.79 21.25 -35.29
C LEU A 349 -1.41 21.46 -36.67
N PRO A 350 -0.61 21.85 -37.69
CA PRO A 350 -1.08 21.94 -39.06
C PRO A 350 -1.59 20.59 -39.58
N LEU A 351 -2.53 20.64 -40.54
CA LEU A 351 -3.01 19.49 -41.29
C LEU A 351 -1.91 18.95 -42.22
N ALA A 352 -2.15 17.80 -42.86
CA ALA A 352 -1.14 17.16 -43.72
C ALA A 352 -0.54 18.08 -44.80
N ASP A 353 -1.35 18.99 -45.36
CA ASP A 353 -0.97 20.00 -46.36
C ASP A 353 -0.14 21.17 -45.80
N GLY A 354 0.08 21.20 -44.48
CA GLY A 354 0.80 22.28 -43.79
C GLY A 354 -0.07 23.49 -43.44
N THR A 355 -1.38 23.45 -43.74
CA THR A 355 -2.30 24.56 -43.42
C THR A 355 -2.95 24.38 -42.05
N LEU A 356 -3.40 25.48 -41.45
CA LEU A 356 -4.21 25.48 -40.23
C LEU A 356 -5.47 26.33 -40.45
N PRO A 357 -6.53 25.76 -41.05
CA PRO A 357 -7.70 26.53 -41.42
C PRO A 357 -8.38 27.13 -40.17
N ALA A 358 -8.73 28.42 -40.22
CA ALA A 358 -9.26 29.16 -39.07
C ALA A 358 -10.54 28.57 -38.46
N ARG A 359 -11.35 27.86 -39.26
CA ARG A 359 -12.60 27.19 -38.84
C ARG A 359 -12.44 25.69 -38.59
N CYS A 360 -11.22 25.16 -38.69
CA CYS A 360 -10.98 23.75 -38.42
C CYS A 360 -11.18 23.46 -36.94
N LEU A 361 -11.87 22.37 -36.64
CA LEU A 361 -12.04 21.86 -35.28
C LEU A 361 -11.30 20.55 -35.17
N ALA A 362 -10.57 20.39 -34.07
CA ALA A 362 -9.89 19.16 -33.72
C ALA A 362 -10.88 18.00 -33.64
N THR A 363 -10.50 16.91 -34.27
CA THR A 363 -11.20 15.62 -34.24
C THR A 363 -10.45 14.61 -33.40
N HIS A 364 -9.17 14.84 -33.13
CA HIS A 364 -8.32 13.93 -32.38
C HIS A 364 -7.44 14.68 -31.37
N GLY A 365 -6.98 13.94 -30.36
CA GLY A 365 -5.92 14.36 -29.46
C GLY A 365 -4.71 13.44 -29.64
N LEU A 366 -3.60 13.98 -30.13
CA LEU A 366 -2.33 13.27 -30.25
C LEU A 366 -1.61 13.32 -28.91
N VAL A 367 -1.34 12.18 -28.27
CA VAL A 367 -0.75 12.11 -26.93
C VAL A 367 0.62 11.44 -26.99
N PHE A 368 1.58 12.00 -26.26
CA PHE A 368 2.94 11.49 -26.14
C PHE A 368 3.19 11.01 -24.70
N MET A 369 3.60 9.74 -24.58
CA MET A 369 3.84 9.08 -23.30
C MET A 369 5.19 8.40 -23.29
N LEU A 370 5.92 8.55 -22.20
CA LEU A 370 7.12 7.78 -21.90
C LEU A 370 6.76 6.50 -21.14
N GLY A 371 7.49 5.42 -21.40
CA GLY A 371 7.44 4.18 -20.63
C GLY A 371 8.85 3.69 -20.33
N GLY A 372 9.13 3.32 -19.08
CA GLY A 372 10.43 2.76 -18.69
C GLY A 372 10.66 1.39 -19.30
N VAL A 373 11.91 1.14 -19.75
CA VAL A 373 12.32 -0.15 -20.35
C VAL A 373 12.62 -1.17 -19.24
N SER A 374 13.53 -0.83 -18.32
CA SER A 374 13.92 -1.70 -17.22
C SER A 374 12.81 -1.83 -16.17
N THR A 375 12.44 -0.72 -15.52
CA THR A 375 11.37 -0.70 -14.51
C THR A 375 10.06 -0.14 -15.03
N ARG A 376 8.95 -0.62 -14.45
CA ARG A 376 7.61 -0.28 -14.92
C ARG A 376 7.17 1.07 -14.38
N TRP A 377 7.49 2.13 -15.11
CA TRP A 377 6.90 3.45 -14.93
C TRP A 377 6.36 3.96 -16.27
N LYS A 378 5.40 4.89 -16.21
CA LYS A 378 4.85 5.56 -17.39
C LYS A 378 4.49 6.99 -17.06
N GLN A 379 4.72 7.90 -17.99
CA GLN A 379 4.46 9.32 -17.79
C GLN A 379 3.98 9.97 -19.08
N THR A 380 2.78 10.54 -19.07
CA THR A 380 2.36 11.44 -20.16
C THR A 380 3.16 12.73 -20.06
N ILE A 381 3.79 13.14 -21.16
CA ILE A 381 4.69 14.31 -21.18
C ILE A 381 4.24 15.40 -22.15
N ALA A 382 3.45 15.08 -23.16
CA ALA A 382 2.95 16.07 -24.11
C ALA A 382 1.62 15.63 -24.73
N TYR A 383 0.88 16.60 -25.26
CA TYR A 383 -0.25 16.32 -26.13
C TYR A 383 -0.54 17.49 -27.07
N HIS A 384 -1.13 17.19 -28.21
CA HIS A 384 -1.62 18.17 -29.18
C HIS A 384 -3.06 17.84 -29.58
N LEU A 385 -3.77 18.84 -30.09
CA LEU A 385 -5.06 18.67 -30.76
C LEU A 385 -4.81 18.62 -32.27
N THR A 386 -5.35 17.61 -32.93
CA THR A 386 -5.16 17.36 -34.37
C THR A 386 -6.51 17.30 -35.09
N GLY A 387 -6.48 17.61 -36.39
CA GLY A 387 -7.64 17.44 -37.27
C GLY A 387 -7.79 15.98 -37.71
N GLY A 388 -8.38 15.76 -38.89
CA GLY A 388 -8.44 14.43 -39.50
C GLY A 388 -7.07 13.92 -39.98
N SER A 389 -6.05 14.79 -39.95
CA SER A 389 -4.66 14.49 -40.25
C SER A 389 -3.75 15.50 -39.55
N PHE A 390 -2.45 15.25 -39.57
CA PHE A 390 -1.42 16.17 -39.08
C PHE A 390 -0.23 16.26 -40.05
N HIS A 391 0.49 17.37 -40.01
CA HIS A 391 1.72 17.56 -40.79
C HIS A 391 2.88 16.76 -40.18
N ALA A 392 3.33 15.72 -40.90
CA ALA A 392 4.37 14.81 -40.40
C ALA A 392 5.69 15.51 -40.03
N LYS A 393 6.08 16.57 -40.75
CA LYS A 393 7.31 17.33 -40.45
C LYS A 393 7.23 18.07 -39.12
N THR A 394 6.09 18.69 -38.81
CA THR A 394 5.89 19.37 -37.52
C THR A 394 5.93 18.38 -36.36
N VAL A 395 5.32 17.20 -36.52
CA VAL A 395 5.38 16.14 -35.50
C VAL A 395 6.79 15.59 -35.34
N ARG A 396 7.56 15.41 -36.42
CA ARG A 396 8.98 15.03 -36.36
C ARG A 396 9.78 16.02 -35.52
N ASP A 397 9.64 17.31 -35.82
CA ASP A 397 10.40 18.37 -35.13
C ASP A 397 10.03 18.41 -33.65
N PHE A 398 8.75 18.19 -33.32
CA PHE A 398 8.27 18.08 -31.94
C PHE A 398 8.77 16.83 -31.22
N ILE A 399 8.88 15.68 -31.88
CA ILE A 399 9.50 14.48 -31.30
C ILE A 399 10.97 14.74 -30.97
N ILE A 400 11.70 15.43 -31.84
CA ILE A 400 13.09 15.84 -31.57
C ILE A 400 13.16 16.79 -30.37
N GLU A 401 12.22 17.74 -30.25
CA GLU A 401 12.10 18.62 -29.08
C GLU A 401 11.86 17.82 -27.79
N ILE A 402 10.93 16.87 -27.81
CA ILE A 402 10.66 15.96 -26.68
C ILE A 402 11.93 15.21 -26.27
N ILE A 403 12.64 14.61 -27.24
CA ILE A 403 13.86 13.82 -26.95
C ILE A 403 14.92 14.72 -26.32
N LYS A 404 15.12 15.93 -26.85
CA LYS A 404 16.05 16.91 -26.25
C LYS A 404 15.66 17.29 -24.83
N ALA A 405 14.38 17.50 -24.56
CA ALA A 405 13.88 17.81 -23.23
C ALA A 405 14.04 16.64 -22.25
N CYS A 406 13.91 15.39 -22.72
CA CYS A 406 14.17 14.20 -21.92
C CYS A 406 15.66 14.03 -21.61
N GLU A 407 16.53 14.23 -22.60
CA GLU A 407 17.98 14.12 -22.38
C GLU A 407 18.53 15.21 -21.46
N ALA A 408 17.95 16.41 -21.48
CA ALA A 408 18.28 17.47 -20.53
C ALA A 408 18.04 17.07 -19.06
N ILE A 409 17.15 16.11 -18.81
CA ILE A 409 16.88 15.57 -17.47
C ILE A 409 17.50 14.18 -17.27
N SER A 410 18.47 13.78 -18.12
CA SER A 410 19.15 12.48 -18.09
C SER A 410 18.25 11.25 -18.36
N LEU A 411 17.13 11.42 -19.08
CA LEU A 411 16.34 10.31 -19.61
C LEU A 411 16.75 10.00 -21.05
N LYS A 412 17.14 8.74 -21.28
CA LYS A 412 17.56 8.23 -22.58
C LYS A 412 16.36 7.67 -23.33
N ILE A 413 16.05 8.26 -24.48
CA ILE A 413 14.98 7.78 -25.36
C ILE A 413 15.58 6.94 -26.48
N ASP A 414 15.52 5.61 -26.34
CA ASP A 414 16.14 4.70 -27.31
C ASP A 414 15.16 4.28 -28.42
N VAL A 415 13.84 4.37 -28.17
CA VAL A 415 12.80 3.83 -29.06
C VAL A 415 11.62 4.77 -29.20
N VAL A 416 11.12 4.93 -30.43
CA VAL A 416 9.82 5.56 -30.75
C VAL A 416 8.85 4.50 -31.25
N VAL A 417 7.69 4.40 -30.62
CA VAL A 417 6.64 3.44 -30.99
C VAL A 417 5.42 4.19 -31.50
N THR A 418 4.99 3.88 -32.72
CA THR A 418 3.80 4.45 -33.37
C THR A 418 2.90 3.34 -33.92
N ASP A 419 1.63 3.65 -34.17
CA ASP A 419 0.79 2.80 -35.03
C ASP A 419 1.27 2.88 -36.49
N MET A 420 0.54 2.23 -37.39
CA MET A 420 0.83 2.22 -38.84
C MET A 420 -0.07 3.16 -39.66
N GLY A 421 -0.68 4.18 -39.04
CA GLY A 421 -1.47 5.17 -39.76
C GLY A 421 -0.66 5.90 -40.84
N GLY A 422 -1.31 6.40 -41.89
CA GLY A 422 -0.63 7.06 -43.01
C GLY A 422 0.24 8.25 -42.59
N GLY A 423 -0.20 9.02 -41.59
CA GLY A 423 0.59 10.12 -41.01
C GLY A 423 1.88 9.64 -40.33
N ASN A 424 1.81 8.53 -39.60
CA ASN A 424 2.96 7.90 -38.93
C ASN A 424 3.92 7.23 -39.91
N GLN A 425 3.43 6.64 -41.00
CA GLN A 425 4.30 6.19 -42.09
C GLN A 425 5.04 7.36 -42.77
N GLY A 426 4.37 8.50 -42.93
CA GLY A 426 5.02 9.73 -43.40
C GLY A 426 6.11 10.20 -42.44
N LEU A 427 5.85 10.15 -41.13
CA LEU A 427 6.81 10.46 -40.07
C LEU A 427 8.04 9.55 -40.13
N TRP A 428 7.86 8.24 -40.30
CA TRP A 428 8.95 7.27 -40.44
C TRP A 428 9.88 7.60 -41.61
N LYS A 429 9.31 7.91 -42.78
CA LYS A 429 10.10 8.31 -43.96
C LYS A 429 10.95 9.55 -43.69
N LEU A 430 10.43 10.51 -42.92
CA LEU A 430 11.18 11.72 -42.56
C LEU A 430 12.36 11.46 -41.60
N PHE A 431 12.30 10.38 -40.81
CA PHE A 431 13.44 9.87 -40.03
C PHE A 431 14.34 8.92 -40.84
N GLY A 432 14.01 8.67 -42.12
CA GLY A 432 14.74 7.76 -42.99
C GLY A 432 14.50 6.28 -42.66
N ILE A 433 13.39 5.96 -42.00
CA ILE A 433 12.94 4.60 -41.68
C ILE A 433 12.16 4.07 -42.88
N VAL A 434 12.68 3.01 -43.50
CA VAL A 434 12.14 2.45 -44.73
C VAL A 434 12.22 0.93 -44.66
N VAL A 435 11.07 0.29 -44.84
CA VAL A 435 10.95 -1.17 -44.93
C VAL A 435 10.03 -1.48 -46.10
N GLY A 436 10.58 -2.19 -47.10
CA GLY A 436 9.89 -2.54 -48.32
C GLY A 436 10.46 -3.82 -48.92
N LYS A 437 9.72 -4.41 -49.85
CA LYS A 437 9.99 -5.74 -50.42
C LYS A 437 11.41 -5.93 -50.98
N HIS A 438 12.00 -4.89 -51.55
CA HIS A 438 13.29 -4.95 -52.26
C HIS A 438 14.40 -4.14 -51.59
N SER A 439 14.17 -3.68 -50.36
CA SER A 439 15.11 -2.83 -49.64
C SER A 439 15.47 -3.48 -48.31
N LYS A 440 16.75 -3.46 -47.94
CA LYS A 440 17.18 -3.85 -46.60
C LYS A 440 16.41 -3.00 -45.57
N PRO A 441 15.76 -3.61 -44.57
CA PRO A 441 14.98 -2.88 -43.59
C PRO A 441 15.88 -1.90 -42.84
N LYS A 442 15.49 -0.63 -42.84
CA LYS A 442 16.12 0.42 -42.04
C LYS A 442 15.16 0.84 -40.95
N THR A 443 15.47 0.42 -39.74
CA THR A 443 14.64 0.48 -38.52
C THR A 443 15.09 1.53 -37.51
N SER A 444 16.23 2.17 -37.76
CA SER A 444 16.81 3.19 -36.88
C SER A 444 17.43 4.35 -37.66
N CYS A 445 17.58 5.48 -36.96
CA CYS A 445 18.29 6.66 -37.42
C CYS A 445 19.32 7.12 -36.36
N PRO A 446 20.29 7.98 -36.71
CA PRO A 446 21.16 8.61 -35.71
C PRO A 446 20.34 9.34 -34.64
N HIS A 447 20.71 9.20 -33.37
CA HIS A 447 19.98 9.82 -32.27
C HIS A 447 20.18 11.35 -32.29
N PRO A 448 19.12 12.16 -32.11
CA PRO A 448 19.17 13.60 -32.33
C PRO A 448 20.05 14.37 -31.33
N CYS A 449 20.32 13.79 -30.15
CA CYS A 449 21.19 14.38 -29.14
C CYS A 449 22.62 13.80 -29.15
N ASP A 450 22.83 12.68 -29.83
CA ASP A 450 24.10 11.94 -29.81
C ASP A 450 24.22 11.09 -31.07
N LYS A 451 25.09 11.50 -31.99
CA LYS A 451 25.23 10.83 -33.30
C LYS A 451 25.82 9.41 -33.19
N THR A 452 26.43 9.06 -32.07
CA THR A 452 26.98 7.71 -31.84
C THR A 452 25.90 6.69 -31.47
N ARG A 453 24.79 7.17 -30.90
CA ARG A 453 23.62 6.36 -30.56
C ARG A 453 22.62 6.30 -31.71
N LYS A 454 21.79 5.26 -31.68
CA LYS A 454 20.69 5.05 -32.61
C LYS A 454 19.36 5.30 -31.91
N LEU A 455 18.42 5.90 -32.63
CA LEU A 455 17.01 5.98 -32.27
C LEU A 455 16.25 4.95 -33.10
N HIS A 456 15.67 3.95 -32.44
CA HIS A 456 14.94 2.87 -33.12
C HIS A 456 13.45 3.21 -33.25
N PHE A 457 12.83 2.71 -34.31
CA PHE A 457 11.39 2.88 -34.55
C PHE A 457 10.70 1.52 -34.53
N MET A 458 9.55 1.44 -33.88
CA MET A 458 8.80 0.19 -33.76
C MET A 458 7.32 0.42 -34.07
N ALA A 459 6.76 -0.51 -34.85
CA ALA A 459 5.33 -0.56 -35.10
C ALA A 459 4.62 -1.24 -33.92
N ASP A 460 3.43 -0.75 -33.56
CA ASP A 460 2.68 -1.34 -32.46
C ASP A 460 2.22 -2.78 -32.74
N VAL A 461 2.76 -3.72 -31.97
CA VAL A 461 2.57 -5.16 -32.14
C VAL A 461 1.10 -5.61 -32.04
N PRO A 462 0.31 -5.22 -31.01
CA PRO A 462 -1.13 -5.48 -30.97
C PRO A 462 -1.88 -4.97 -32.20
N HIS A 463 -1.55 -3.78 -32.73
CA HIS A 463 -2.15 -3.28 -33.96
C HIS A 463 -1.77 -4.11 -35.20
N LEU A 464 -0.53 -4.57 -35.31
CA LEU A 464 -0.12 -5.49 -36.39
C LEU A 464 -0.93 -6.78 -36.37
N PHE A 465 -1.12 -7.36 -35.18
CA PHE A 465 -1.87 -8.59 -35.01
C PHE A 465 -3.35 -8.42 -35.38
N LYS A 466 -3.98 -7.30 -34.99
CA LYS A 466 -5.32 -6.92 -35.44
C LYS A 466 -5.41 -6.76 -36.95
N ASN A 467 -4.42 -6.11 -37.56
CA ASN A 467 -4.39 -5.89 -39.01
C ASN A 467 -4.25 -7.21 -39.78
N LEU A 468 -3.43 -8.14 -39.30
CA LEU A 468 -3.29 -9.47 -39.90
C LEU A 468 -4.62 -10.24 -39.87
N ARG A 469 -5.30 -10.25 -38.71
CA ARG A 469 -6.66 -10.81 -38.61
C ARG A 469 -7.60 -10.15 -39.62
N ASN A 470 -7.57 -8.84 -39.75
CA ASN A 470 -8.44 -8.12 -40.69
C ASN A 470 -8.18 -8.49 -42.16
N HIS A 471 -6.96 -8.91 -42.53
CA HIS A 471 -6.68 -9.46 -43.85
C HIS A 471 -7.32 -10.84 -44.05
N LEU A 472 -7.27 -11.72 -43.04
CA LEU A 472 -7.92 -13.03 -43.08
C LEU A 472 -9.45 -12.91 -43.16
N THR A 473 -10.07 -12.02 -42.38
CA THR A 473 -11.53 -11.85 -42.36
C THR A 473 -12.10 -11.08 -43.55
N LYS A 474 -11.23 -10.51 -44.41
CA LYS A 474 -11.63 -9.87 -45.68
C LYS A 474 -11.49 -10.81 -46.87
N ASP A 475 -11.26 -12.10 -46.61
CA ASP A 475 -11.04 -13.15 -47.61
C ASP A 475 -9.87 -12.83 -48.57
N HIS A 476 -8.89 -12.03 -48.13
CA HIS A 476 -7.65 -11.87 -48.87
C HIS A 476 -6.88 -13.20 -48.83
N LYS A 477 -6.37 -13.65 -49.98
CA LYS A 477 -5.57 -14.89 -50.02
C LYS A 477 -4.17 -14.57 -49.54
N ILE A 478 -3.81 -15.13 -48.39
CA ILE A 478 -2.45 -15.09 -47.85
C ILE A 478 -1.74 -16.36 -48.33
N CYS A 479 -0.67 -16.20 -49.09
CA CYS A 479 0.12 -17.31 -49.60
C CYS A 479 1.51 -17.30 -48.95
N VAL A 480 1.84 -18.40 -48.27
CA VAL A 480 3.16 -18.64 -47.69
C VAL A 480 4.16 -19.04 -48.79
N PRO A 481 5.47 -18.79 -48.62
CA PRO A 481 6.48 -19.15 -49.63
C PRO A 481 6.60 -20.67 -49.81
N GLU A 482 6.93 -21.12 -51.02
CA GLU A 482 7.11 -22.56 -51.31
C GLU A 482 8.20 -23.22 -50.46
N GLU A 483 9.26 -22.48 -50.13
CA GLU A 483 10.34 -22.99 -49.27
C GLU A 483 9.85 -23.26 -47.84
N VAL A 484 8.92 -22.47 -47.34
CA VAL A 484 8.27 -22.69 -46.04
C VAL A 484 7.37 -23.93 -46.11
N VAL A 485 6.65 -24.10 -47.22
CA VAL A 485 5.81 -25.29 -47.46
C VAL A 485 6.64 -26.56 -47.43
N LYS A 486 7.76 -26.60 -48.17
CA LYS A 486 8.67 -27.75 -48.21
C LYS A 486 9.30 -28.03 -46.84
N ARG A 487 9.83 -26.98 -46.17
CA ARG A 487 10.53 -27.10 -44.88
C ARG A 487 9.63 -27.67 -43.78
N HIS A 488 8.37 -27.27 -43.75
CA HIS A 488 7.41 -27.70 -42.73
C HIS A 488 6.46 -28.81 -43.20
N GLY A 489 6.67 -29.37 -44.39
CA GLY A 489 5.82 -30.44 -44.94
C GLY A 489 4.35 -30.05 -45.09
N LEU A 490 4.08 -28.78 -45.44
CA LEU A 490 2.72 -28.27 -45.53
C LEU A 490 2.02 -28.78 -46.82
N PRO A 491 0.71 -29.07 -46.78
CA PRO A 491 -0.02 -29.62 -47.93
C PRO A 491 -0.28 -28.60 -49.05
N GLY A 492 -0.08 -27.31 -48.77
CA GLY A 492 -0.23 -26.23 -49.75
C GLY A 492 0.29 -24.91 -49.19
N ASN A 493 0.29 -23.88 -50.03
CA ASN A 493 0.81 -22.56 -49.69
C ASN A 493 -0.28 -21.57 -49.23
N GLN A 494 -1.56 -21.92 -49.27
CA GLN A 494 -2.64 -20.99 -49.00
C GLN A 494 -3.10 -21.05 -47.53
N VAL A 495 -3.19 -19.87 -46.91
CA VAL A 495 -3.83 -19.67 -45.61
C VAL A 495 -5.25 -19.14 -45.86
N SER A 496 -6.25 -19.79 -45.26
CA SER A 496 -7.66 -19.48 -45.48
C SER A 496 -8.39 -19.30 -44.15
N ILE A 497 -9.40 -18.44 -44.13
CA ILE A 497 -10.29 -18.28 -42.97
C ILE A 497 -11.37 -19.37 -42.91
N GLU A 498 -11.65 -20.05 -44.03
CA GLU A 498 -12.74 -21.04 -44.14
C GLU A 498 -12.64 -22.21 -43.14
N PRO A 499 -11.46 -22.83 -42.88
CA PRO A 499 -11.34 -23.85 -41.85
C PRO A 499 -11.70 -23.33 -40.45
N ILE A 500 -11.40 -22.06 -40.16
CA ILE A 500 -11.71 -21.42 -38.88
C ILE A 500 -13.22 -21.13 -38.76
N LYS A 501 -13.89 -20.73 -39.85
CA LYS A 501 -15.35 -20.59 -39.89
C LYS A 501 -16.03 -21.93 -39.56
N LYS A 502 -15.59 -23.02 -40.19
CA LYS A 502 -16.09 -24.38 -39.93
C LYS A 502 -15.87 -24.80 -38.47
N LEU A 503 -14.71 -24.52 -37.89
CA LEU A 503 -14.44 -24.80 -36.48
C LEU A 503 -15.44 -24.09 -35.55
N VAL A 504 -15.77 -22.82 -35.82
CA VAL A 504 -16.78 -22.09 -35.04
C VAL A 504 -18.15 -22.73 -35.13
N GLU A 505 -18.54 -23.21 -36.32
CA GLU A 505 -19.81 -23.91 -36.51
C GLU A 505 -19.86 -25.24 -35.74
N ILE A 506 -18.77 -26.00 -35.74
CA ILE A 506 -18.63 -27.26 -34.99
C ILE A 506 -18.73 -26.97 -33.48
N ASP A 507 -17.93 -26.03 -32.98
CA ASP A 507 -17.93 -25.64 -31.56
C ASP A 507 -19.26 -25.02 -31.11
N SER A 508 -20.05 -24.45 -32.03
CA SER A 508 -21.37 -23.92 -31.69
C SER A 508 -22.39 -25.02 -31.36
N LYS A 509 -22.18 -26.24 -31.89
CA LYS A 509 -23.06 -27.41 -31.72
C LYS A 509 -22.55 -28.38 -30.65
N ALA A 510 -21.29 -28.27 -30.25
CA ALA A 510 -20.65 -29.14 -29.27
C ALA A 510 -20.86 -28.65 -27.83
N ASP A 511 -21.17 -29.59 -26.92
CA ASP A 511 -21.21 -29.32 -25.48
C ASP A 511 -19.80 -29.06 -24.92
N LEU A 512 -18.81 -29.83 -25.41
CA LEU A 512 -17.39 -29.65 -25.12
C LEU A 512 -16.69 -29.04 -26.34
N LYS A 513 -16.33 -27.76 -26.22
CA LYS A 513 -15.73 -26.98 -27.30
C LYS A 513 -14.23 -27.22 -27.41
N LEU A 514 -13.73 -27.34 -28.63
CA LEU A 514 -12.31 -27.47 -28.92
C LEU A 514 -11.58 -26.14 -28.75
N ALA A 515 -12.20 -25.03 -29.15
CA ALA A 515 -11.68 -23.67 -29.05
C ALA A 515 -12.69 -22.74 -28.36
N PRO A 516 -12.90 -22.88 -27.02
CA PRO A 516 -13.96 -22.18 -26.29
C PRO A 516 -13.88 -20.64 -26.33
N HIS A 517 -12.70 -20.10 -26.61
CA HIS A 517 -12.45 -18.66 -26.73
C HIS A 517 -12.73 -18.09 -28.13
N LEU A 518 -12.93 -18.95 -29.13
CA LEU A 518 -13.23 -18.58 -30.51
C LEU A 518 -14.73 -18.38 -30.66
N LYS A 519 -15.16 -17.11 -30.76
CA LYS A 519 -16.57 -16.75 -30.94
C LYS A 519 -16.87 -16.39 -32.39
N PRO A 520 -18.14 -16.48 -32.86
CA PRO A 520 -18.52 -16.03 -34.20
C PRO A 520 -18.06 -14.61 -34.54
N SER A 521 -18.11 -13.68 -33.58
CA SER A 521 -17.64 -12.30 -33.73
C SER A 521 -16.12 -12.15 -33.95
N CYS A 522 -15.34 -13.22 -33.76
CA CYS A 522 -13.90 -13.22 -34.05
C CYS A 522 -13.64 -13.35 -35.56
N VAL A 523 -14.48 -14.14 -36.24
CA VAL A 523 -14.36 -14.47 -37.66
C VAL A 523 -15.14 -13.49 -38.53
N ASP A 524 -16.32 -13.05 -38.06
CA ASP A 524 -17.08 -11.96 -38.68
C ASP A 524 -17.20 -10.75 -37.73
N PRO A 525 -16.15 -9.92 -37.62
CA PRO A 525 -16.14 -8.80 -36.70
C PRO A 525 -16.93 -7.61 -37.23
N ASN A 526 -17.82 -7.05 -36.40
CA ASN A 526 -18.42 -5.74 -36.66
C ASN A 526 -17.37 -4.61 -36.58
N HIS A 527 -17.76 -3.37 -36.92
CA HIS A 527 -16.86 -2.21 -36.91
C HIS A 527 -16.12 -2.01 -35.56
N TYR A 528 -16.79 -2.24 -34.43
CA TYR A 528 -16.18 -2.09 -33.10
C TYR A 528 -15.27 -3.26 -32.73
N ASP A 529 -15.60 -4.48 -33.14
CA ASP A 529 -14.80 -5.68 -32.87
C ASP A 529 -13.53 -5.73 -33.73
N LYS A 530 -13.50 -5.03 -34.87
CA LYS A 530 -12.28 -4.78 -35.65
C LYS A 530 -11.23 -4.00 -34.85
N MET A 531 -11.65 -3.15 -33.92
CA MET A 531 -10.74 -2.31 -33.11
C MET A 531 -10.19 -3.05 -31.88
N LYS A 532 -10.85 -4.10 -31.41
CA LYS A 532 -10.44 -4.87 -30.23
C LYS A 532 -9.34 -5.87 -30.56
N VAL A 533 -8.35 -5.97 -29.67
CA VAL A 533 -7.26 -6.97 -29.78
C VAL A 533 -7.74 -8.36 -29.38
N GLY A 534 -8.67 -8.47 -28.41
CA GLY A 534 -9.18 -9.74 -27.89
C GLY A 534 -9.68 -10.72 -28.96
N PRO A 535 -10.56 -10.30 -29.90
CA PRO A 535 -10.99 -11.16 -30.99
C PRO A 535 -9.86 -11.66 -31.90
N ALA A 536 -8.84 -10.81 -32.15
CA ALA A 536 -7.67 -11.23 -32.92
C ALA A 536 -6.83 -12.27 -32.16
N PHE A 537 -6.68 -12.10 -30.83
CA PHE A 537 -6.02 -13.07 -29.96
C PHE A 537 -6.75 -14.42 -29.91
N SER A 538 -8.08 -14.42 -29.89
CA SER A 538 -8.88 -15.65 -29.94
C SER A 538 -8.77 -16.37 -31.29
N LEU A 539 -8.73 -15.63 -32.40
CA LEU A 539 -8.67 -16.22 -33.75
C LEU A 539 -7.29 -16.78 -34.09
N LEU A 540 -6.24 -16.02 -33.78
CA LEU A 540 -4.86 -16.40 -34.03
C LEU A 540 -4.26 -17.02 -32.75
N ASN A 541 -4.93 -18.03 -32.18
CA ASN A 541 -4.51 -18.69 -30.95
C ASN A 541 -3.90 -20.06 -31.22
N SER A 542 -3.01 -20.53 -30.34
CA SER A 542 -2.50 -21.90 -30.38
C SER A 542 -3.62 -22.94 -30.31
N ASP A 543 -4.64 -22.71 -29.48
CA ASP A 543 -5.75 -23.66 -29.30
C ASP A 543 -6.57 -23.79 -30.59
N THR A 544 -6.74 -22.69 -31.33
CA THR A 544 -7.39 -22.69 -32.65
C THR A 544 -6.57 -23.50 -33.66
N GLY A 545 -5.25 -23.34 -33.69
CA GLY A 545 -4.38 -24.15 -34.54
C GLY A 545 -4.41 -25.65 -34.20
N ALA A 546 -4.35 -25.98 -32.90
CA ALA A 546 -4.43 -27.35 -32.43
C ALA A 546 -5.79 -28.00 -32.77
N ALA A 547 -6.90 -27.29 -32.56
CA ALA A 547 -8.24 -27.75 -32.91
C ALA A 547 -8.38 -28.03 -34.41
N LEU A 548 -7.81 -27.16 -35.26
CA LEU A 548 -7.79 -27.39 -36.71
C LEU A 548 -7.03 -28.67 -37.08
N ARG A 549 -5.88 -28.95 -36.44
CA ARG A 549 -5.15 -30.21 -36.70
C ARG A 549 -5.95 -31.43 -36.26
N LEU A 550 -6.54 -31.39 -35.08
CA LEU A 550 -7.37 -32.48 -34.57
C LEU A 550 -8.52 -32.81 -35.55
N LEU A 551 -9.20 -31.79 -36.07
CA LEU A 551 -10.29 -31.98 -37.03
C LEU A 551 -9.81 -32.49 -38.40
N VAL A 552 -8.56 -32.23 -38.79
CA VAL A 552 -7.96 -32.83 -39.99
C VAL A 552 -7.62 -34.30 -39.74
N ASP A 553 -7.07 -34.63 -38.58
CA ASP A 553 -6.71 -36.00 -38.21
C ASP A 553 -7.95 -36.90 -38.08
N ASP A 554 -9.06 -36.33 -37.60
CA ASP A 554 -10.38 -36.97 -37.55
C ASP A 554 -11.08 -37.06 -38.93
N GLY A 555 -10.53 -36.43 -39.97
CA GLY A 555 -11.10 -36.42 -41.33
C GLY A 555 -12.29 -35.47 -41.53
N THR A 556 -12.66 -34.69 -40.51
CA THR A 556 -13.73 -33.68 -40.57
C THR A 556 -13.32 -32.47 -41.44
N LEU A 557 -12.03 -32.10 -41.45
CA LEU A 557 -11.49 -31.04 -42.29
C LEU A 557 -10.50 -31.57 -43.34
N GLU A 558 -10.42 -30.88 -44.47
CA GLU A 558 -9.43 -31.19 -45.51
C GLU A 558 -8.00 -30.96 -45.03
N LYS A 559 -7.05 -31.75 -45.56
CA LYS A 559 -5.61 -31.58 -45.27
C LYS A 559 -5.11 -30.16 -45.53
N SER A 560 -5.69 -29.43 -46.48
CA SER A 560 -5.39 -28.02 -46.76
C SER A 560 -5.47 -27.10 -45.51
N ALA A 561 -6.27 -27.46 -44.50
CA ALA A 561 -6.39 -26.72 -43.24
C ALA A 561 -5.11 -26.75 -42.38
N VAL A 562 -4.21 -27.72 -42.56
CA VAL A 562 -2.94 -27.81 -41.81
C VAL A 562 -2.04 -26.61 -42.03
N THR A 563 -2.01 -26.07 -43.26
CA THR A 563 -1.27 -24.83 -43.57
C THR A 563 -1.80 -23.65 -42.75
N THR A 564 -3.14 -23.56 -42.60
CA THR A 564 -3.77 -22.51 -41.78
C THR A 564 -3.46 -22.71 -40.30
N ALA A 565 -3.53 -23.95 -39.79
CA ALA A 565 -3.19 -24.29 -38.41
C ALA A 565 -1.74 -23.91 -38.07
N TRP A 566 -0.78 -24.26 -38.93
CA TRP A 566 0.63 -23.89 -38.77
C TRP A 566 0.82 -22.37 -38.76
N PHE A 567 0.16 -21.65 -39.68
CA PHE A 567 0.28 -20.19 -39.75
C PHE A 567 -0.27 -19.53 -38.48
N VAL A 568 -1.45 -19.95 -38.02
CA VAL A 568 -2.11 -19.46 -36.79
C VAL A 568 -1.18 -19.61 -35.59
N GLU A 569 -0.59 -20.79 -35.39
CA GLU A 569 0.32 -21.05 -34.28
C GLU A 569 1.64 -20.29 -34.38
N THR A 570 2.19 -20.19 -35.59
CA THR A 570 3.42 -19.42 -35.86
C THR A 570 3.21 -17.96 -35.47
N MET A 571 2.09 -17.38 -35.90
CA MET A 571 1.76 -16.00 -35.56
C MET A 571 1.45 -15.82 -34.06
N PHE A 572 0.80 -16.79 -33.43
CA PHE A 572 0.58 -16.77 -31.98
C PHE A 572 1.89 -16.80 -31.20
N ARG A 573 2.84 -17.66 -31.60
CA ARG A 573 4.17 -17.74 -30.98
C ARG A 573 4.91 -16.41 -31.09
N TRP A 574 4.90 -15.79 -32.27
CA TRP A 574 5.46 -14.44 -32.47
C TRP A 574 4.80 -13.43 -31.55
N PHE A 575 3.46 -13.39 -31.51
CA PHE A 575 2.73 -12.43 -30.67
C PHE A 575 3.06 -12.60 -29.19
N ARG A 576 3.16 -13.85 -28.71
CA ARG A 576 3.54 -14.15 -27.32
C ARG A 576 4.94 -13.67 -26.99
N LEU A 577 5.92 -13.88 -27.85
CA LEU A 577 7.28 -13.38 -27.63
C LEU A 577 7.30 -11.85 -27.57
N MET A 578 6.67 -11.19 -28.55
CA MET A 578 6.66 -9.73 -28.67
C MET A 578 5.86 -9.02 -27.57
N THR A 579 4.91 -9.69 -26.92
CA THR A 579 4.03 -9.09 -25.89
C THR A 579 4.21 -9.67 -24.48
N SER A 580 5.14 -10.62 -24.29
CA SER A 580 5.33 -11.23 -22.97
C SER A 580 5.87 -10.24 -21.94
N ARG A 581 5.40 -10.44 -20.70
CA ARG A 581 5.83 -9.74 -19.48
C ARG A 581 6.43 -10.70 -18.44
N THR A 582 6.63 -11.97 -18.81
CA THR A 582 7.12 -13.02 -17.93
C THR A 582 8.61 -13.24 -18.17
N THR A 583 9.36 -13.47 -17.09
CA THR A 583 10.81 -13.74 -17.16
C THR A 583 11.13 -14.97 -18.00
N LYS A 584 10.22 -15.96 -18.05
CA LYS A 584 10.35 -17.19 -18.86
C LYS A 584 10.44 -16.94 -20.37
N LEU A 585 9.87 -15.82 -20.86
CA LEU A 585 9.88 -15.47 -22.29
C LEU A 585 10.65 -14.17 -22.54
N ALA A 586 11.33 -13.63 -21.52
CA ALA A 586 12.20 -12.48 -21.69
C ALA A 586 13.45 -12.93 -22.47
N LEU A 587 13.96 -12.06 -23.34
CA LEU A 587 15.25 -12.31 -23.98
C LEU A 587 16.35 -12.04 -22.96
N SER A 588 17.24 -13.02 -22.76
CA SER A 588 18.32 -12.93 -21.78
C SER A 588 19.40 -13.97 -22.09
N HIS A 589 20.63 -13.71 -21.66
CA HIS A 589 21.75 -14.65 -21.71
C HIS A 589 21.79 -15.63 -20.52
N PHE A 590 20.69 -15.75 -19.75
CA PHE A 590 20.61 -16.77 -18.70
C PHE A 590 20.45 -18.18 -19.26
N ASP A 591 19.86 -18.30 -20.45
CA ASP A 591 19.75 -19.55 -21.21
C ASP A 591 19.99 -19.22 -22.69
N ASP A 592 21.26 -19.33 -23.10
CA ASP A 592 21.69 -19.01 -24.47
C ASP A 592 21.02 -19.91 -25.52
N VAL A 593 20.61 -21.13 -25.14
CA VAL A 593 19.90 -22.05 -26.06
C VAL A 593 18.49 -21.54 -26.33
N GLN A 594 17.75 -21.13 -25.29
CA GLN A 594 16.43 -20.53 -25.46
C GLN A 594 16.52 -19.18 -26.17
N TYR A 595 17.52 -18.37 -25.83
CA TYR A 595 17.79 -17.10 -26.50
C TYR A 595 18.03 -17.31 -28.00
N GLY A 596 18.93 -18.23 -28.39
CA GLY A 596 19.21 -18.54 -29.78
C GLY A 596 17.99 -19.05 -30.54
N LYS A 597 17.17 -19.91 -29.91
CA LYS A 597 15.88 -20.37 -30.48
C LYS A 597 14.87 -19.24 -30.67
N ALA A 598 14.81 -18.28 -29.75
CA ALA A 598 13.91 -17.14 -29.83
C ALA A 598 14.35 -16.16 -30.93
N VAL A 599 15.64 -15.83 -30.96
CA VAL A 599 16.24 -14.95 -31.98
C VAL A 599 16.11 -15.55 -33.38
N GLY A 600 16.49 -16.82 -33.56
CA GLY A 600 16.36 -17.51 -34.85
C GLY A 600 14.90 -17.57 -35.33
N PHE A 601 13.94 -17.81 -34.43
CA PHE A 601 12.52 -17.75 -34.77
C PHE A 601 12.07 -16.35 -35.21
N LEU A 602 12.56 -15.28 -34.58
CA LEU A 602 12.25 -13.91 -35.00
C LEU A 602 12.85 -13.59 -36.38
N GLU A 603 14.05 -14.09 -36.68
CA GLU A 603 14.67 -13.98 -38.02
C GLU A 603 13.86 -14.74 -39.09
N GLU A 604 13.35 -15.93 -38.77
CA GLU A 604 12.44 -16.69 -39.65
C GLU A 604 11.15 -15.93 -39.94
N ILE A 605 10.59 -15.20 -38.96
CA ILE A 605 9.40 -14.36 -39.18
C ILE A 605 9.70 -13.21 -40.14
N ILE A 606 10.89 -12.60 -40.07
CA ILE A 606 11.30 -11.58 -41.03
C ILE A 606 11.30 -12.18 -42.45
N GLN A 607 11.97 -13.32 -42.64
CA GLN A 607 12.04 -14.00 -43.94
C GLN A 607 10.65 -14.40 -44.45
N LEU A 608 9.77 -14.89 -43.56
CA LEU A 608 8.40 -15.24 -43.89
C LEU A 608 7.66 -14.02 -44.46
N PHE A 609 7.70 -12.87 -43.79
CA PHE A 609 6.95 -11.68 -44.23
C PHE A 609 7.56 -10.95 -45.42
N GLU A 610 8.86 -11.12 -45.68
CA GLU A 610 9.53 -10.64 -46.90
C GLU A 610 9.02 -11.36 -48.15
N GLN A 611 8.76 -12.66 -48.03
CA GLN A 611 8.43 -13.54 -49.16
C GLN A 611 6.92 -13.84 -49.27
N LEU A 612 6.19 -13.77 -48.15
CA LEU A 612 4.75 -13.97 -48.11
C LEU A 612 4.04 -13.00 -49.06
N SER A 613 3.02 -13.50 -49.74
CA SER A 613 2.22 -12.69 -50.66
C SER A 613 0.79 -12.58 -50.17
N ILE A 614 0.23 -11.38 -50.30
CA ILE A 614 -1.19 -11.10 -50.02
C ILE A 614 -1.83 -10.72 -51.34
N VAL A 615 -2.82 -11.52 -51.76
CA VAL A 615 -3.61 -11.26 -52.96
C VAL A 615 -4.86 -10.50 -52.57
N ASP A 616 -5.02 -9.32 -53.16
CA ASP A 616 -6.17 -8.43 -52.98
C ASP A 616 -6.72 -8.08 -54.37
N GLY A 617 -8.01 -8.36 -54.60
CA GLY A 617 -8.65 -8.16 -55.91
C GLY A 617 -7.94 -8.89 -57.06
N GLY A 618 -7.35 -10.06 -56.81
CA GLY A 618 -6.63 -10.87 -57.81
C GLY A 618 -5.19 -10.40 -58.11
N LYS A 619 -4.69 -9.36 -57.46
CA LYS A 619 -3.31 -8.87 -57.63
C LYS A 619 -2.50 -9.06 -56.35
N ILE A 620 -1.23 -9.45 -56.51
CA ILE A 620 -0.29 -9.50 -55.39
C ILE A 620 0.07 -8.06 -55.01
N ALA A 621 -0.19 -7.69 -53.77
CA ALA A 621 0.05 -6.34 -53.27
C ALA A 621 0.88 -6.39 -51.98
N TRP A 622 1.93 -5.57 -51.92
CA TRP A 622 2.66 -5.34 -50.67
C TRP A 622 1.81 -4.51 -49.72
N LYS A 623 1.48 -5.07 -48.55
CA LYS A 623 0.58 -4.42 -47.59
C LYS A 623 1.36 -3.82 -46.41
N PRO A 624 0.86 -2.72 -45.80
CA PRO A 624 1.48 -2.12 -44.62
C PRO A 624 1.74 -3.12 -43.49
N VAL A 625 0.86 -4.12 -43.31
CA VAL A 625 1.06 -5.16 -42.30
C VAL A 625 2.41 -5.88 -42.47
N GLN A 626 2.85 -6.16 -43.70
CA GLN A 626 4.13 -6.82 -43.97
C GLN A 626 5.32 -5.94 -43.57
N THR A 627 5.30 -4.67 -43.99
CA THR A 627 6.24 -3.63 -43.53
C THR A 627 6.31 -3.59 -42.00
N GLY A 628 5.15 -3.66 -41.35
CA GLY A 628 5.04 -3.58 -39.89
C GLY A 628 5.66 -4.77 -39.15
N PHE A 629 5.39 -6.00 -39.61
CA PHE A 629 5.98 -7.21 -39.03
C PHE A 629 7.50 -7.22 -39.17
N ILE A 630 8.02 -6.88 -40.34
CA ILE A 630 9.46 -6.80 -40.59
C ILE A 630 10.09 -5.68 -39.74
N LEU A 631 9.48 -4.49 -39.70
CA LEU A 631 9.95 -3.36 -38.90
C LEU A 631 10.00 -3.71 -37.41
N ALA A 632 8.89 -4.15 -36.82
CA ALA A 632 8.83 -4.46 -35.39
C ALA A 632 9.81 -5.57 -34.99
N THR A 633 9.92 -6.62 -35.81
CA THR A 633 10.78 -7.77 -35.51
C THR A 633 12.26 -7.41 -35.66
N THR A 634 12.63 -6.69 -36.73
CA THR A 634 14.00 -6.22 -36.94
C THR A 634 14.42 -5.25 -35.83
N SER A 635 13.56 -4.30 -35.46
CA SER A 635 13.84 -3.36 -34.38
C SER A 635 14.07 -4.07 -33.06
N VAL A 636 13.27 -5.08 -32.72
CA VAL A 636 13.47 -5.87 -31.50
C VAL A 636 14.79 -6.62 -31.51
N LEU A 637 15.19 -7.22 -32.64
CA LEU A 637 16.48 -7.91 -32.76
C LEU A 637 17.67 -6.97 -32.57
N GLU A 638 17.57 -5.71 -33.01
CA GLU A 638 18.59 -4.69 -32.74
C GLU A 638 18.56 -4.23 -31.27
N LEU A 639 17.37 -3.98 -30.74
CA LEU A 639 17.19 -3.45 -29.38
C LEU A 639 17.62 -4.43 -28.31
N GLN A 640 17.31 -5.71 -28.48
CA GLN A 640 17.70 -6.73 -27.50
C GLN A 640 19.23 -6.80 -27.40
N LYS A 641 19.97 -6.72 -28.52
CA LYS A 641 21.45 -6.66 -28.51
C LYS A 641 21.93 -5.38 -27.84
N LEU A 642 21.34 -4.24 -28.16
CA LEU A 642 21.69 -2.97 -27.52
C LEU A 642 21.55 -3.04 -26.00
N PHE A 643 20.41 -3.52 -25.50
CA PHE A 643 20.17 -3.58 -24.06
C PHE A 643 20.99 -4.66 -23.35
N LEU A 644 21.08 -5.87 -23.92
CA LEU A 644 21.82 -6.98 -23.30
C LEU A 644 23.34 -6.81 -23.41
N GLU A 645 23.86 -6.41 -24.57
CA GLU A 645 25.31 -6.37 -24.83
C GLU A 645 25.92 -4.98 -24.54
N SER A 646 25.24 -3.89 -24.91
CA SER A 646 25.82 -2.54 -24.78
C SER A 646 25.49 -1.86 -23.46
N TYR A 647 24.30 -2.12 -22.89
CA TYR A 647 23.86 -1.54 -21.62
C TYR A 647 23.87 -2.54 -20.46
N ASP A 648 24.29 -3.79 -20.68
CA ASP A 648 24.43 -4.84 -19.65
C ASP A 648 23.12 -5.14 -18.89
N PHE A 649 21.99 -5.11 -19.59
CA PHE A 649 20.71 -5.49 -18.99
C PHE A 649 20.66 -7.01 -18.81
N LYS A 650 20.16 -7.45 -17.65
CA LYS A 650 20.01 -8.89 -17.34
C LYS A 650 19.03 -9.61 -18.27
N PHE A 651 17.95 -8.92 -18.63
CA PHE A 651 16.92 -9.44 -19.53
C PHE A 651 16.13 -8.28 -20.13
N VAL A 652 15.44 -8.54 -21.24
CA VAL A 652 14.61 -7.56 -21.95
C VAL A 652 13.21 -8.11 -22.15
N PHE A 653 12.20 -7.34 -21.71
CA PHE A 653 10.80 -7.62 -22.00
C PHE A 653 10.37 -6.88 -23.28
N LEU A 654 10.04 -7.64 -24.33
CA LEU A 654 9.63 -7.05 -25.61
C LEU A 654 8.32 -6.27 -25.52
N SER A 655 7.47 -6.60 -24.55
CA SER A 655 6.25 -5.84 -24.24
C SER A 655 6.48 -4.39 -23.76
N ARG A 656 7.74 -3.98 -23.51
CA ARG A 656 8.12 -2.60 -23.18
C ARG A 656 8.19 -1.70 -24.41
N PHE A 657 8.15 -2.29 -25.60
CA PHE A 657 8.20 -1.58 -26.87
C PHE A 657 6.84 -1.59 -27.61
N SER A 658 5.73 -1.62 -26.85
CA SER A 658 4.36 -1.51 -27.37
C SER A 658 3.64 -0.27 -26.86
N GLN A 659 2.50 0.05 -27.46
CA GLN A 659 1.67 1.20 -27.07
C GLN A 659 0.59 0.86 -26.03
N ASP A 660 0.62 -0.34 -25.44
CA ASP A 660 -0.35 -0.79 -24.45
C ASP A 660 -0.56 0.21 -23.32
N ALA A 661 0.53 0.86 -22.85
CA ALA A 661 0.46 1.81 -21.75
C ALA A 661 -0.39 3.05 -22.11
N LEU A 662 -0.31 3.48 -23.37
CA LEU A 662 -1.02 4.61 -23.94
C LEU A 662 -2.49 4.25 -24.24
N GLU A 663 -2.75 3.06 -24.76
CA GLU A 663 -4.12 2.55 -24.97
C GLU A 663 -4.88 2.34 -23.64
N ASN A 664 -4.18 1.91 -22.58
CA ASN A 664 -4.75 1.87 -21.24
C ASN A 664 -5.10 3.27 -20.71
N LEU A 665 -4.28 4.28 -21.05
CA LEU A 665 -4.62 5.67 -20.74
C LEU A 665 -5.88 6.09 -21.51
N PHE A 666 -5.96 5.84 -22.81
CA PHE A 666 -7.14 6.17 -23.60
C PHE A 666 -8.40 5.48 -23.09
N SER A 667 -8.32 4.22 -22.68
CA SER A 667 -9.42 3.52 -22.02
C SER A 667 -9.88 4.26 -20.76
N THR A 668 -8.94 4.75 -19.95
CA THR A 668 -9.24 5.57 -18.76
C THR A 668 -9.91 6.91 -19.12
N LEU A 669 -9.47 7.55 -20.21
CA LEU A 669 -10.07 8.81 -20.70
C LEU A 669 -11.51 8.59 -21.21
N ARG A 670 -11.76 7.43 -21.83
CA ARG A 670 -13.06 7.05 -22.40
C ARG A 670 -14.07 6.57 -21.34
N CYS A 671 -13.65 6.27 -20.11
CA CYS A 671 -14.52 5.72 -19.06
C CYS A 671 -15.79 6.54 -18.79
N LYS A 672 -15.71 7.88 -18.88
CA LYS A 672 -16.89 8.74 -18.68
C LYS A 672 -17.69 8.98 -19.96
N ASN A 673 -16.98 9.16 -21.07
CA ASN A 673 -17.55 9.46 -22.37
C ASN A 673 -16.66 8.78 -23.43
N PRO A 674 -17.18 7.83 -24.23
CA PRO A 674 -16.42 7.11 -25.24
C PRO A 674 -15.71 8.02 -26.25
N VAL A 675 -16.31 9.19 -26.55
CA VAL A 675 -15.75 10.21 -27.43
C VAL A 675 -15.78 11.55 -26.71
N PRO A 676 -14.75 11.86 -25.89
CA PRO A 676 -14.77 13.03 -25.01
C PRO A 676 -14.70 14.34 -25.80
N ARG A 677 -15.29 15.40 -25.25
CA ARG A 677 -15.07 16.77 -25.75
C ARG A 677 -13.66 17.24 -25.37
N VAL A 678 -13.14 18.24 -26.06
CA VAL A 678 -11.76 18.75 -25.84
C VAL A 678 -11.49 19.14 -24.37
N MET A 679 -12.42 19.79 -23.68
CA MET A 679 -12.27 20.12 -22.25
C MET A 679 -12.30 18.91 -21.33
N GLU A 680 -13.15 17.92 -21.63
CA GLU A 680 -13.25 16.67 -20.88
C GLU A 680 -11.95 15.86 -21.05
N PHE A 681 -11.45 15.77 -22.28
CA PHE A 681 -10.18 15.15 -22.62
C PHE A 681 -9.04 15.82 -21.85
N LYS A 682 -8.86 17.14 -21.97
CA LYS A 682 -7.82 17.88 -21.25
C LYS A 682 -7.90 17.66 -19.73
N SER A 683 -9.10 17.78 -19.15
CA SER A 683 -9.29 17.66 -17.70
C SER A 683 -8.99 16.25 -17.18
N THR A 684 -9.41 15.23 -17.93
CA THR A 684 -9.21 13.83 -17.56
C THR A 684 -7.77 13.40 -17.82
N LEU A 685 -7.15 13.86 -18.92
CA LEU A 685 -5.72 13.68 -19.21
C LEU A 685 -4.86 14.28 -18.11
N ARG A 686 -5.17 15.52 -17.68
CA ARG A 686 -4.50 16.14 -16.53
C ARG A 686 -4.62 15.28 -15.28
N ALA A 687 -5.84 14.87 -14.91
CA ALA A 687 -6.05 14.07 -13.71
C ALA A 687 -5.29 12.72 -13.77
N ALA A 688 -5.34 12.03 -14.91
CA ALA A 688 -4.64 10.76 -15.11
C ALA A 688 -3.12 10.92 -15.06
N THR A 689 -2.59 11.98 -15.69
CA THR A 689 -1.15 12.28 -15.70
C THR A 689 -0.63 12.61 -14.30
N MET A 690 -1.41 13.35 -13.51
CA MET A 690 -1.05 13.65 -12.12
C MET A 690 -1.14 12.41 -11.22
N ALA A 691 -2.09 11.52 -11.48
CA ALA A 691 -2.22 10.26 -10.76
C ALA A 691 -1.03 9.31 -10.99
N GLN A 692 -0.34 9.40 -12.14
CA GLN A 692 0.83 8.59 -12.46
C GLN A 692 2.02 8.85 -11.52
N PHE A 693 2.19 10.08 -11.01
CA PHE A 693 3.22 10.39 -10.00
C PHE A 693 2.86 9.88 -8.61
N LEU A 694 1.57 9.95 -8.25
CA LEU A 694 1.11 9.68 -6.89
C LEU A 694 0.92 8.19 -6.58
N ARG A 695 1.14 7.30 -7.55
CA ARG A 695 1.12 5.85 -7.35
C ARG A 695 2.53 5.29 -7.55
N PRO A 696 3.33 5.14 -6.46
CA PRO A 696 4.61 4.44 -6.57
C PRO A 696 4.39 2.98 -7.01
N SER A 697 5.39 2.38 -7.64
CA SER A 697 5.38 0.94 -7.95
C SER A 697 5.30 0.15 -6.64
N ARG A 698 4.39 -0.84 -6.58
CA ARG A 698 4.19 -1.68 -5.38
C ARG A 698 5.46 -2.36 -4.90
N ASP A 699 6.38 -2.65 -5.81
CA ASP A 699 7.62 -3.39 -5.57
C ASP A 699 8.88 -2.51 -5.75
N GLY A 700 8.71 -1.18 -5.79
CA GLY A 700 9.87 -0.28 -5.90
C GLY A 700 10.62 -0.22 -4.57
N SER A 701 11.93 -0.49 -4.59
CA SER A 701 12.83 -0.40 -3.43
C SER A 701 13.09 1.04 -2.95
N TYR A 702 12.36 2.02 -3.48
CA TYR A 702 12.55 3.41 -3.11
C TYR A 702 12.04 3.67 -1.70
N ILE A 703 12.86 4.35 -0.92
CA ILE A 703 12.42 5.06 0.28
C ILE A 703 11.26 5.97 -0.17
N GLU A 704 10.12 5.95 0.53
CA GLU A 704 9.00 6.87 0.28
C GLU A 704 9.47 8.31 0.54
N ASP A 705 10.14 8.91 -0.44
CA ASP A 705 10.72 10.24 -0.35
C ASP A 705 9.88 11.24 -1.16
N ASP A 706 10.05 12.54 -0.85
CA ASP A 706 9.29 13.63 -1.48
C ASP A 706 9.53 13.73 -3.01
N CYS A 707 10.47 12.94 -3.57
CA CYS A 707 10.76 12.81 -5.01
C CYS A 707 9.61 12.18 -5.85
N PHE A 708 8.65 11.50 -5.24
CA PHE A 708 7.45 11.00 -5.94
C PHE A 708 6.30 12.03 -5.97
N LEU A 709 6.60 13.28 -5.60
CA LEU A 709 5.63 14.37 -5.58
C LEU A 709 5.73 15.23 -6.84
N LEU A 710 4.61 15.85 -7.18
CA LEU A 710 4.58 16.84 -8.24
C LEU A 710 5.36 18.08 -7.79
N ALA A 711 6.24 18.60 -8.66
CA ALA A 711 7.13 19.70 -8.37
C ALA A 711 6.36 20.94 -7.87
N GLY A 712 6.81 21.53 -6.76
CA GLY A 712 6.18 22.70 -6.16
C GLY A 712 4.86 22.44 -5.42
N MET A 713 4.50 21.19 -5.11
CA MET A 713 3.56 20.91 -4.02
C MET A 713 4.07 21.44 -2.65
N GLU A 714 5.37 21.70 -2.55
CA GLU A 714 6.06 22.28 -1.40
C GLU A 714 5.94 23.80 -1.32
N GLN A 715 5.94 24.48 -2.47
CA GLN A 715 5.99 25.94 -2.54
C GLN A 715 4.59 26.54 -2.46
N ASN A 716 4.14 26.77 -1.23
CA ASN A 716 3.14 27.80 -0.94
C ASN A 716 3.26 28.33 0.50
N GLU A 717 4.50 28.36 1.02
CA GLU A 717 4.75 28.83 2.38
C GLU A 717 4.98 30.35 2.51
N LYS A 718 5.19 31.13 1.43
CA LYS A 718 5.59 32.55 1.61
C LYS A 718 5.05 33.64 0.66
N THR A 719 4.08 33.41 -0.24
CA THR A 719 3.70 34.45 -1.24
C THR A 719 2.34 35.15 -1.05
N THR A 720 1.70 35.06 0.12
CA THR A 720 0.46 35.83 0.40
C THR A 720 0.54 36.78 1.60
N LYS A 721 1.75 37.26 1.92
CA LYS A 721 1.94 38.46 2.76
C LYS A 721 2.87 39.45 2.06
N LYS A 722 2.38 40.07 0.99
CA LYS A 722 2.74 41.44 0.53
C LYS A 722 2.00 41.72 -0.79
N LYS A 723 1.31 42.87 -0.84
CA LYS A 723 0.33 43.35 -1.83
C LYS A 723 -1.05 42.70 -1.64
N LYS A 724 -2.11 43.37 -1.20
CA LYS A 724 -2.41 44.78 -0.93
C LYS A 724 -2.89 44.91 0.50
#